data_AF-A0A970QR02-F1
#
_entry.id   AF-A0A970QR02-F1
#
_cell.length_a   1.000
_cell.length_b   1.000
_cell.length_c   1.000
_cell.angle_alpha   90.00
_cell.angle_beta   90.00
_cell.angle_gamma   90.00
#
_symmetry.space_group_name_H-M   'P 1'
#
loop_
_entity.id
_entity.type
_entity.pdbx_description
1 polymer ?
#
loop_
_entity_poly.entity_id
_entity_poly.type
_entity_poly.pdbx_seq_one_letter_code
_entity_poly.pdbx_strand_id
1 'polypeptide(L)'
;MKYILGFVYIGLVTCLYASPVDTNVAQTIAQRFMQTNLTAPSLKNMLSMHLVHQEVSTQKDAGNFTYYYVYNMEPKGYVIVSGNDNVLPVLGYSHESSFNPEQIPVNMKSFLSEVKREIAYIIEYEVEASVETRQAWNQLLAPTQQQQKETKSGVAPLIKTKWSQSPFYNDLCPLDSNSNRRAVTGCVATAMAQVINYWKYPEKGFSHHSYVHEDFGPLQASFENTNYRYDLMPVELRSTTSSDSVNAVATLMFHCGVAVEMNYGINESGAYLDEYTVGKQSAEYALRTYFAYSNLKSEQRFLMGDQAWIALLKSQLQAGQPVLYRGQGGQGGHAFVCDGYDANNFFHFNWGWGGSSDGYFAITSLNPDAYYDFTSYQGAVYDIIAPNQSGDFNLVLFDQLNLSASSVQCETPFVLTTKVLNNGSLPFKGEFRASIVNTSGNEIIELGRVSILDSIGLLPDTDTSISFSSHGVSGIAAGAYKIKVFYRKDMNQEWHVVTNVGHFVNEKVITFVGDIVVVTDSVRDITAQSVSLHAHYIEGCAQIVAMGFKWKKESDDSFITAYAEDSVFDFTLTQLEPQTSYICIPFVNIYTGSTYGTVFGTEISFTTASLALEQRDFPEIKIYPNPVKEKLNIENLSENEPVHMQLFNITGQLMYACQLSESGSQSIAVDTFAKGVYFLRFLSRSGVICKKVIIE
;
A
#
# COMPACT_ATOMS: atom_id res chain seq x y z
N MET A 1 89.95 20.03 -19.17
CA MET A 1 89.22 18.76 -19.40
C MET A 1 89.21 17.96 -18.10
N LYS A 2 88.21 18.18 -17.23
CA LYS A 2 87.95 17.33 -16.05
C LYS A 2 86.44 17.34 -15.77
N TYR A 3 85.97 16.17 -15.37
CA TYR A 3 84.64 15.62 -15.56
C TYR A 3 83.58 16.18 -14.61
N ILE A 4 82.33 16.20 -15.11
CA ILE A 4 81.10 16.35 -14.33
C ILE A 4 80.95 15.11 -13.44
N LEU A 5 80.81 15.28 -12.12
CA LEU A 5 80.29 14.26 -11.22
C LEU A 5 78.99 14.79 -10.61
N GLY A 6 77.86 14.24 -11.08
CA GLY A 6 76.56 14.41 -10.45
C GLY A 6 76.49 13.56 -9.17
N PHE A 7 76.19 14.19 -8.05
CA PHE A 7 75.85 13.49 -6.81
C PHE A 7 74.39 13.03 -6.89
N VAL A 8 74.19 11.72 -6.95
CA VAL A 8 72.89 11.07 -6.74
C VAL A 8 72.62 11.06 -5.24
N TYR A 9 71.57 11.77 -4.82
CA TYR A 9 71.05 11.74 -3.45
C TYR A 9 70.24 10.44 -3.31
N ILE A 10 70.84 9.39 -2.74
CA ILE A 10 70.11 8.18 -2.35
C ILE A 10 69.33 8.53 -1.09
N GLY A 11 68.02 8.79 -1.26
CA GLY A 11 67.10 8.87 -0.14
C GLY A 11 67.03 7.52 0.56
N LEU A 12 67.42 7.47 1.82
CA LEU A 12 67.17 6.35 2.70
C LEU A 12 65.65 6.23 2.86
N VAL A 13 65.01 5.33 2.10
CA VAL A 13 63.66 4.87 2.39
C VAL A 13 63.79 3.93 3.58
N THR A 14 63.50 4.42 4.78
CA THR A 14 63.25 3.56 5.93
C THR A 14 61.93 2.84 5.65
N CYS A 15 61.99 1.61 5.16
CA CYS A 15 60.86 0.70 5.22
C CYS A 15 60.55 0.49 6.72
N LEU A 16 59.46 1.11 7.19
CA LEU A 16 58.86 0.77 8.48
C LEU A 16 58.25 -0.62 8.31
N TYR A 17 59.01 -1.65 8.67
CA TYR A 17 58.47 -3.00 8.83
C TYR A 17 57.49 -2.99 9.99
N ALA A 18 56.37 -3.71 9.83
CA ALA A 18 55.39 -3.94 10.88
C ALA A 18 56.09 -4.39 12.17
N SER A 19 55.76 -3.78 13.30
CA SER A 19 56.35 -4.13 14.59
C SER A 19 55.32 -4.91 15.41
N PRO A 20 55.68 -6.10 15.94
CA PRO A 20 54.86 -6.77 16.95
C PRO A 20 54.51 -5.77 18.06
N VAL A 21 53.23 -5.68 18.42
CA VAL A 21 52.81 -4.79 19.51
C VAL A 21 53.32 -5.39 20.81
N ASP A 22 54.20 -4.68 21.52
CA ASP A 22 54.69 -5.14 22.81
C ASP A 22 53.69 -4.87 23.95
N THR A 23 53.89 -5.54 25.09
CA THR A 23 52.98 -5.45 26.25
C THR A 23 52.82 -4.01 26.77
N ASN A 24 53.87 -3.16 26.71
CA ASN A 24 53.79 -1.78 27.19
C ASN A 24 52.97 -0.90 26.24
N VAL A 25 53.13 -1.11 24.94
CA VAL A 25 52.31 -0.46 23.90
C VAL A 25 50.86 -0.89 24.09
N ALA A 26 50.57 -2.18 24.23
CA ALA A 26 49.23 -2.68 24.41
C ALA A 26 48.56 -2.17 25.71
N GLN A 27 49.29 -2.10 26.82
CA GLN A 27 48.78 -1.52 28.07
C GLN A 27 48.49 -0.02 27.91
N THR A 28 49.35 0.71 27.19
CA THR A 28 49.15 2.13 26.88
C THR A 28 47.90 2.35 26.03
N ILE A 29 47.68 1.50 25.02
CA ILE A 29 46.46 1.50 24.19
C ILE A 29 45.23 1.24 25.05
N ALA A 30 45.24 0.18 25.86
CA ALA A 30 44.12 -0.17 26.73
C ALA A 30 43.76 0.98 27.69
N GLN A 31 44.78 1.57 28.33
CA GLN A 31 44.59 2.67 29.27
C GLN A 31 44.07 3.93 28.56
N ARG A 32 44.66 4.32 27.43
CA ARG A 32 44.25 5.51 26.69
C ARG A 32 42.85 5.37 26.09
N PHE A 33 42.51 4.19 25.57
CA PHE A 33 41.18 3.89 25.06
C PHE A 33 40.10 3.99 26.15
N MET A 34 40.34 3.44 27.34
CA MET A 34 39.39 3.58 28.45
C MET A 34 39.30 5.02 28.95
N GLN A 35 40.43 5.74 29.02
CA GLN A 35 40.46 7.16 29.39
C GLN A 35 39.68 8.05 28.41
N THR A 36 39.71 7.76 27.10
CA THR A 36 38.95 8.50 26.11
C THR A 36 37.45 8.16 26.15
N ASN A 37 37.09 6.90 26.43
CA ASN A 37 35.70 6.44 26.44
C ASN A 37 34.94 6.66 27.77
N LEU A 38 35.63 6.99 28.87
CA LEU A 38 34.97 7.33 30.14
C LEU A 38 34.47 8.79 30.17
N THR A 39 33.25 9.00 30.67
CA THR A 39 32.61 10.33 30.79
C THR A 39 33.01 11.09 32.06
N ALA A 40 33.42 10.39 33.13
CA ALA A 40 33.75 10.99 34.44
C ALA A 40 35.25 11.35 34.55
N PRO A 41 35.63 12.64 34.76
CA PRO A 41 37.03 13.07 34.83
C PRO A 41 37.83 12.49 36.01
N SER A 42 37.17 12.19 37.13
CA SER A 42 37.80 11.64 38.35
C SER A 42 38.31 10.21 38.17
N LEU A 43 37.63 9.40 37.37
CA LEU A 43 38.05 8.03 37.05
C LEU A 43 39.24 8.01 36.09
N LYS A 44 39.33 8.95 35.13
CA LYS A 44 40.40 9.00 34.11
C LYS A 44 41.82 8.97 34.68
N ASN A 45 42.03 9.60 35.84
CA ASN A 45 43.34 9.74 36.47
C ASN A 45 43.71 8.59 37.43
N MET A 46 42.77 7.68 37.74
CA MET A 46 42.96 6.55 38.67
C MET A 46 42.84 5.18 38.00
N LEU A 47 42.75 5.14 36.66
CA LEU A 47 42.64 3.89 35.90
C LEU A 47 43.93 3.09 35.95
N SER A 48 43.89 1.96 36.65
CA SER A 48 44.86 0.90 36.54
C SER A 48 44.35 -0.17 35.58
N MET A 49 45.14 -0.46 34.55
CA MET A 49 44.91 -1.59 33.65
C MET A 49 45.80 -2.74 34.09
N HIS A 50 45.20 -3.88 34.41
CA HIS A 50 45.89 -5.09 34.82
C HIS A 50 45.84 -6.12 33.70
N LEU A 51 46.99 -6.56 33.20
CA LEU A 51 47.06 -7.64 32.23
C LEU A 51 46.53 -8.92 32.88
N VAL A 52 45.49 -9.50 32.30
CA VAL A 52 44.85 -10.73 32.81
C VAL A 52 44.96 -11.89 31.83
N HIS A 53 45.18 -11.63 30.54
CA HIS A 53 45.45 -12.67 29.56
C HIS A 53 46.34 -12.15 28.43
N GLN A 54 47.26 -12.99 27.94
CA GLN A 54 48.10 -12.73 26.77
C GLN A 54 48.15 -13.99 25.91
N GLU A 55 47.69 -13.89 24.67
CA GLU A 55 47.62 -15.03 23.76
C GLU A 55 48.78 -14.99 22.76
N VAL A 56 49.67 -15.98 22.83
CA VAL A 56 50.90 -16.05 22.02
C VAL A 56 50.88 -17.21 21.03
N SER A 57 51.65 -17.10 19.94
CA SER A 57 51.88 -18.19 18.99
C SER A 57 52.49 -19.41 19.68
N THR A 58 51.92 -20.58 19.39
CA THR A 58 52.42 -21.88 19.87
C THR A 58 53.02 -22.72 18.73
N GLN A 59 53.12 -22.18 17.52
CA GLN A 59 53.69 -22.90 16.37
C GLN A 59 55.22 -22.87 16.43
N LYS A 60 55.86 -24.02 16.18
CA LYS A 60 57.33 -24.16 16.27
C LYS A 60 58.11 -23.34 15.23
N ASP A 61 57.48 -23.01 14.10
CA ASP A 61 58.13 -22.37 12.94
C ASP A 61 57.64 -20.94 12.67
N ALA A 62 56.58 -20.50 13.36
CA ALA A 62 56.07 -19.13 13.30
C ALA A 62 56.64 -18.41 14.53
N GLY A 63 57.39 -17.32 14.36
CA GLY A 63 58.09 -16.62 15.44
C GLY A 63 57.23 -16.34 16.69
N ASN A 64 57.87 -15.98 17.80
CA ASN A 64 57.19 -15.75 19.08
C ASN A 64 56.39 -14.43 19.05
N PHE A 65 55.25 -14.40 18.34
CA PHE A 65 54.37 -13.23 18.23
C PHE A 65 53.12 -13.38 19.11
N THR A 66 52.60 -12.23 19.58
CA THR A 66 51.37 -12.15 20.39
C THR A 66 50.19 -11.86 19.46
N TYR A 67 49.09 -12.58 19.63
CA TYR A 67 47.84 -12.31 18.91
C TYR A 67 47.07 -11.17 19.54
N TYR A 68 46.85 -11.19 20.85
CA TYR A 68 46.13 -10.13 21.55
C TYR A 68 46.45 -10.13 23.05
N TYR A 69 46.09 -9.04 23.70
CA TYR A 69 46.20 -8.81 25.14
C TYR A 69 44.82 -8.51 25.73
N VAL A 70 44.54 -8.98 26.94
CA VAL A 70 43.33 -8.62 27.67
C VAL A 70 43.70 -7.93 28.98
N TYR A 71 43.19 -6.72 29.17
CA TYR A 71 43.40 -5.93 30.37
C TYR A 71 42.09 -5.70 31.11
N ASN A 72 42.06 -5.98 32.41
CA ASN A 72 40.97 -5.57 33.29
C ASN A 72 41.18 -4.15 33.81
N MET A 73 40.06 -3.46 34.00
CA MET A 73 39.96 -2.14 34.60
C MET A 73 39.34 -2.24 36.00
N GLU A 74 39.96 -1.60 36.99
CA GLU A 74 39.35 -1.43 38.32
C GLU A 74 38.35 -0.25 38.35
N PRO A 75 37.18 -0.37 38.99
CA PRO A 75 36.68 -1.52 39.75
C PRO A 75 35.98 -2.60 38.89
N LYS A 76 35.63 -2.30 37.63
CA LYS A 76 34.93 -3.25 36.72
C LYS A 76 35.12 -2.84 35.27
N GLY A 77 35.42 -3.79 34.39
CA GLY A 77 35.58 -3.56 32.95
C GLY A 77 36.75 -4.34 32.36
N TYR A 78 36.78 -4.52 31.04
CA TYR A 78 37.92 -5.08 30.32
C TYR A 78 38.10 -4.48 28.92
N VAL A 79 39.31 -4.58 28.38
CA VAL A 79 39.66 -4.22 26.99
C VAL A 79 40.51 -5.33 26.38
N ILE A 80 40.20 -5.69 25.14
CA ILE A 80 40.96 -6.64 24.32
C ILE A 80 41.72 -5.84 23.27
N VAL A 81 43.04 -5.90 23.30
CA VAL A 81 43.96 -5.12 22.46
C VAL A 81 44.67 -6.03 21.48
N SER A 82 44.76 -5.63 20.21
CA SER A 82 45.48 -6.40 19.18
C SER A 82 46.98 -6.47 19.46
N GLY A 83 47.58 -7.63 19.18
CA GLY A 83 49.03 -7.86 19.20
C GLY A 83 49.74 -7.49 17.90
N ASN A 84 49.00 -7.04 16.88
CA ASN A 84 49.52 -6.64 15.58
C ASN A 84 48.93 -5.29 15.12
N ASP A 85 49.78 -4.39 14.64
CA ASP A 85 49.42 -3.02 14.24
C ASP A 85 48.74 -2.93 12.86
N ASN A 86 48.67 -4.04 12.11
CA ASN A 86 47.85 -4.15 10.91
C ASN A 86 46.36 -4.43 11.19
N VAL A 87 46.00 -4.73 12.45
CA VAL A 87 44.62 -4.97 12.91
C VAL A 87 44.18 -3.84 13.83
N LEU A 88 42.88 -3.56 13.95
CA LEU A 88 42.38 -2.50 14.84
C LEU A 88 42.98 -2.61 16.26
N PRO A 89 43.40 -1.49 16.88
CA PRO A 89 44.10 -1.50 18.16
C PRO A 89 43.26 -2.10 19.29
N VAL A 90 41.95 -1.86 19.27
CA VAL A 90 41.00 -2.43 20.24
C VAL A 90 40.03 -3.32 19.48
N LEU A 91 39.92 -4.57 19.93
CA LEU A 91 39.15 -5.63 19.28
C LEU A 91 37.77 -5.79 19.93
N GLY A 92 37.64 -5.41 21.19
CA GLY A 92 36.38 -5.44 21.95
C GLY A 92 36.61 -4.98 23.38
N TYR A 93 35.56 -4.50 24.05
CA TYR A 93 35.64 -4.04 25.43
C TYR A 93 34.29 -4.09 26.14
N SER A 94 34.32 -3.98 27.47
CA SER A 94 33.14 -3.83 28.32
C SER A 94 33.40 -2.89 29.49
N HIS A 95 32.40 -2.08 29.85
CA HIS A 95 32.37 -1.32 31.09
C HIS A 95 31.61 -2.04 32.22
N GLU A 96 30.87 -3.11 31.88
CA GLU A 96 29.88 -3.72 32.76
C GLU A 96 30.35 -5.02 33.39
N SER A 97 31.46 -5.60 32.94
CA SER A 97 32.01 -6.87 33.43
C SER A 97 33.54 -6.90 33.38
N SER A 98 34.17 -7.68 34.25
CA SER A 98 35.62 -7.94 34.21
C SER A 98 35.90 -9.27 33.53
N PHE A 99 37.05 -9.40 32.87
CA PHE A 99 37.47 -10.61 32.20
C PHE A 99 38.17 -11.56 33.18
N ASN A 100 37.71 -12.81 33.27
CA ASN A 100 38.35 -13.86 34.07
C ASN A 100 38.98 -14.91 33.14
N PRO A 101 40.31 -14.99 33.03
CA PRO A 101 41.00 -15.93 32.12
C PRO A 101 40.75 -17.42 32.47
N GLU A 102 40.45 -17.72 33.73
CA GLU A 102 40.19 -19.09 34.21
C GLU A 102 38.73 -19.52 33.96
N GLN A 103 37.84 -18.56 33.81
CA GLN A 103 36.41 -18.77 33.57
C GLN A 103 35.94 -17.95 32.37
N ILE A 104 36.74 -17.93 31.32
CA ILE A 104 36.33 -17.30 30.07
C ILE A 104 35.12 -18.11 29.58
N PRO A 105 33.94 -17.49 29.44
CA PRO A 105 32.80 -18.16 28.86
C PRO A 105 33.22 -18.81 27.53
N VAL A 106 32.71 -20.01 27.23
CA VAL A 106 32.99 -20.71 25.95
C VAL A 106 32.87 -19.73 24.80
N ASN A 107 31.93 -18.82 24.96
CA ASN A 107 31.64 -17.81 24.00
C ASN A 107 32.88 -16.88 23.72
N MET A 108 33.36 -16.18 24.75
CA MET A 108 34.51 -15.28 24.65
C MET A 108 35.83 -15.98 24.29
N LYS A 109 36.07 -17.23 24.73
CA LYS A 109 37.27 -18.01 24.34
C LYS A 109 37.40 -18.15 22.82
N SER A 110 36.23 -18.20 22.21
CA SER A 110 36.08 -18.60 20.85
C SER A 110 36.17 -17.32 19.99
N PHE A 111 35.53 -16.19 20.35
CA PHE A 111 35.84 -14.86 19.76
C PHE A 111 37.36 -14.59 19.71
N LEU A 112 38.01 -14.84 20.84
CA LEU A 112 39.46 -14.70 20.97
C LEU A 112 40.26 -15.66 20.07
N SER A 113 39.73 -16.84 19.77
CA SER A 113 40.32 -17.79 18.82
C SER A 113 40.19 -17.33 17.37
N GLU A 114 39.08 -16.68 17.00
CA GLU A 114 38.89 -16.10 15.67
C GLU A 114 39.73 -14.84 15.47
N VAL A 115 39.80 -13.96 16.48
CA VAL A 115 40.78 -12.87 16.52
C VAL A 115 42.19 -13.40 16.30
N LYS A 116 42.55 -14.50 16.97
CA LYS A 116 43.84 -15.18 16.78
C LYS A 116 44.00 -15.69 15.35
N ARG A 117 42.98 -16.28 14.73
CA ARG A 117 43.00 -16.74 13.32
C ARG A 117 43.15 -15.59 12.34
N GLU A 118 42.43 -14.49 12.53
CA GLU A 118 42.49 -13.30 11.67
C GLU A 118 43.88 -12.65 11.76
N ILE A 119 44.39 -12.48 12.97
CA ILE A 119 45.74 -11.93 13.18
C ILE A 119 46.81 -12.89 12.62
N ALA A 120 46.63 -14.21 12.77
CA ALA A 120 47.50 -15.20 12.14
C ALA A 120 47.51 -15.05 10.62
N TYR A 121 46.34 -14.91 10.00
CA TYR A 121 46.20 -14.73 8.55
C TYR A 121 46.88 -13.43 8.08
N ILE A 122 46.63 -12.32 8.77
CA ILE A 122 47.24 -11.03 8.43
C ILE A 122 48.77 -11.08 8.55
N ILE A 123 49.30 -11.81 9.54
CA ILE A 123 50.73 -12.06 9.69
C ILE A 123 51.26 -12.97 8.57
N GLU A 124 50.58 -14.08 8.26
CA GLU A 124 51.01 -15.07 7.27
C GLU A 124 51.02 -14.51 5.84
N TYR A 125 50.03 -13.70 5.49
CA TYR A 125 49.84 -13.16 4.14
C TYR A 125 50.30 -11.69 4.00
N GLU A 126 50.96 -11.13 5.02
CA GLU A 126 51.49 -9.76 5.04
C GLU A 126 50.45 -8.70 4.61
N VAL A 127 49.21 -8.86 5.08
CA VAL A 127 48.11 -7.94 4.71
C VAL A 127 48.36 -6.58 5.35
N GLU A 128 48.44 -5.53 4.53
CA GLU A 128 48.64 -4.16 5.01
C GLU A 128 47.42 -3.63 5.77
N ALA A 129 47.65 -2.87 6.84
CA ALA A 129 46.56 -2.16 7.51
C ALA A 129 45.87 -1.15 6.59
N SER A 130 44.55 -1.08 6.72
CA SER A 130 43.76 -0.03 6.12
C SER A 130 44.18 1.36 6.63
N VAL A 131 43.77 2.41 5.92
CA VAL A 131 44.03 3.79 6.33
C VAL A 131 43.41 4.06 7.70
N GLU A 132 42.21 3.52 7.94
CA GLU A 132 41.45 3.64 9.18
C GLU A 132 42.16 2.96 10.35
N THR A 133 42.68 1.74 10.15
CA THR A 133 43.45 1.02 11.17
C THR A 133 44.71 1.79 11.56
N ARG A 134 45.47 2.30 10.58
CA ARG A 134 46.64 3.15 10.85
C ARG A 134 46.26 4.42 11.60
N GLN A 135 45.16 5.06 11.24
CA GLN A 135 44.66 6.24 11.96
C GLN A 135 44.26 5.92 13.40
N ALA A 136 43.58 4.80 13.64
CA ALA A 136 43.17 4.37 14.98
C ALA A 136 44.39 4.13 15.90
N TRP A 137 45.43 3.45 15.40
CA TRP A 137 46.70 3.28 16.12
C TRP A 137 47.37 4.62 16.41
N ASN A 138 47.51 5.48 15.39
CA ASN A 138 48.14 6.79 15.56
C ASN A 138 47.41 7.67 16.58
N GLN A 139 46.07 7.63 16.60
CA GLN A 139 45.27 8.37 17.58
C GLN A 139 45.52 7.91 19.02
N LEU A 140 45.60 6.60 19.25
CA LEU A 140 45.82 6.06 20.59
C LEU A 140 47.31 6.12 21.01
N LEU A 141 48.26 6.16 20.07
CA LEU A 141 49.70 6.26 20.35
C LEU A 141 50.23 7.69 20.45
N ALA A 142 49.56 8.68 19.85
CA ALA A 142 49.98 10.07 19.89
C ALA A 142 50.17 10.56 21.35
N PRO A 143 51.32 11.17 21.70
CA PRO A 143 51.46 11.86 22.98
C PRO A 143 50.41 12.96 23.05
N THR A 144 49.79 13.11 24.23
CA THR A 144 48.61 13.94 24.47
C THR A 144 48.83 15.41 24.13
N GLN A 145 48.85 15.76 22.84
CA GLN A 145 48.47 17.08 22.41
C GLN A 145 46.97 17.18 22.59
N GLN A 146 46.52 18.32 23.09
CA GLN A 146 45.11 18.69 23.19
C GLN A 146 44.48 18.63 21.80
N GLN A 147 44.11 17.44 21.35
CA GLN A 147 43.18 17.30 20.24
C GLN A 147 41.93 18.04 20.66
N GLN A 148 41.51 18.97 19.80
CA GLN A 148 40.26 19.68 19.94
C GLN A 148 39.20 18.66 20.36
N LYS A 149 38.52 18.98 21.46
CA LYS A 149 37.35 18.26 21.96
C LYS A 149 36.28 18.33 20.87
N GLU A 150 36.38 17.50 19.84
CA GLU A 150 35.18 16.98 19.24
C GLU A 150 34.52 16.22 20.38
N THR A 151 33.37 16.74 20.83
CA THR A 151 32.47 16.02 21.71
C THR A 151 32.09 14.73 20.99
N LYS A 152 32.91 13.70 21.21
CA LYS A 152 32.74 12.35 20.68
C LYS A 152 31.39 11.82 21.19
N SER A 153 30.38 11.92 20.32
CA SER A 153 29.00 11.48 20.54
C SER A 153 28.97 9.96 20.51
N GLY A 154 28.45 9.35 21.58
CA GLY A 154 28.09 7.94 21.66
C GLY A 154 26.74 7.82 22.35
N VAL A 155 26.05 6.70 22.13
CA VAL A 155 24.77 6.37 22.76
C VAL A 155 24.99 5.15 23.63
N ALA A 156 24.75 5.30 24.94
CA ALA A 156 24.78 4.18 25.88
C ALA A 156 23.67 3.17 25.55
N PRO A 157 23.81 1.88 25.92
CA PRO A 157 22.83 0.84 25.57
C PRO A 157 21.42 1.22 26.02
N LEU A 158 20.49 1.31 25.07
CA LEU A 158 19.11 1.73 25.29
C LEU A 158 18.30 0.62 25.96
N ILE A 159 18.50 -0.64 25.56
CA ILE A 159 17.79 -1.80 26.11
C ILE A 159 18.37 -2.14 27.48
N LYS A 160 17.50 -2.13 28.49
CA LYS A 160 17.90 -2.48 29.86
C LYS A 160 17.67 -3.94 30.21
N THR A 161 16.72 -4.59 29.54
CA THR A 161 16.42 -6.00 29.76
C THR A 161 17.61 -6.87 29.39
N LYS A 162 17.83 -7.92 30.17
CA LYS A 162 18.78 -9.01 29.93
C LYS A 162 17.97 -10.29 29.81
N TRP A 163 17.04 -10.32 28.84
CA TRP A 163 16.16 -11.46 28.65
C TRP A 163 16.86 -12.60 27.92
N SER A 164 16.37 -13.83 28.15
CA SER A 164 16.89 -15.05 27.53
C SER A 164 15.76 -15.80 26.83
N GLN A 165 16.07 -16.95 26.23
CA GLN A 165 15.08 -17.82 25.59
C GLN A 165 14.58 -18.94 26.52
N SER A 166 15.28 -19.18 27.63
CA SER A 166 14.92 -20.09 28.71
C SER A 166 15.86 -19.86 29.91
N PRO A 167 15.57 -20.41 31.11
CA PRO A 167 14.25 -20.86 31.58
C PRO A 167 13.32 -19.67 31.90
N PHE A 168 12.07 -19.92 32.29
CA PHE A 168 11.03 -18.94 32.67
C PHE A 168 10.46 -18.12 31.49
N TYR A 169 11.33 -17.60 30.61
CA TYR A 169 10.92 -16.85 29.42
C TYR A 169 10.04 -17.67 28.47
N ASN A 170 10.20 -18.99 28.46
CA ASN A 170 9.50 -19.94 27.61
C ASN A 170 8.38 -20.71 28.33
N ASP A 171 7.90 -20.26 29.49
CA ASP A 171 6.91 -20.99 30.30
C ASP A 171 5.56 -21.19 29.60
N LEU A 172 5.28 -20.40 28.55
CA LEU A 172 4.09 -20.54 27.70
C LEU A 172 4.39 -21.13 26.32
N CYS A 173 5.66 -21.39 25.98
CA CYS A 173 6.02 -22.06 24.74
C CYS A 173 5.55 -23.52 24.73
N PRO A 174 5.35 -24.13 23.54
CA PRO A 174 4.84 -25.48 23.41
C PRO A 174 5.68 -26.51 24.18
N LEU A 175 5.01 -27.48 24.80
CA LEU A 175 5.66 -28.58 25.52
C LEU A 175 5.87 -29.75 24.55
N ASP A 176 7.11 -30.18 24.38
CA ASP A 176 7.41 -31.42 23.68
C ASP A 176 7.12 -32.61 24.60
N SER A 177 6.14 -33.42 24.20
CA SER A 177 5.68 -34.57 24.99
C SER A 177 6.75 -35.65 25.12
N ASN A 178 7.69 -35.74 24.16
CA ASN A 178 8.72 -36.77 24.15
C ASN A 178 9.86 -36.48 25.14
N SER A 179 10.36 -35.24 25.16
CA SER A 179 11.44 -34.81 26.05
C SER A 179 10.95 -34.22 27.38
N ASN A 180 9.65 -33.94 27.49
CA ASN A 180 9.04 -33.21 28.61
C ASN A 180 9.71 -31.84 28.86
N ARG A 181 10.20 -31.21 27.78
CA ARG A 181 10.82 -29.87 27.79
C ARG A 181 9.99 -28.92 26.95
N ARG A 182 9.92 -27.66 27.37
CA ARG A 182 9.32 -26.60 26.54
C ARG A 182 10.28 -26.19 25.44
N ALA A 183 9.73 -25.86 24.27
CA ALA A 183 10.46 -25.18 23.22
C ALA A 183 11.08 -23.88 23.75
N VAL A 184 12.22 -23.47 23.20
CA VAL A 184 12.80 -22.15 23.49
C VAL A 184 12.01 -21.06 22.76
N THR A 185 12.03 -19.83 23.26
CA THR A 185 11.24 -18.73 22.65
C THR A 185 11.63 -18.43 21.21
N GLY A 186 12.91 -18.59 20.86
CA GLY A 186 13.49 -18.17 19.58
C GLY A 186 14.12 -16.78 19.66
N CYS A 187 15.24 -16.61 18.98
CA CYS A 187 16.03 -15.36 19.02
C CYS A 187 15.25 -14.15 18.49
N VAL A 188 14.49 -14.33 17.41
CA VAL A 188 13.63 -13.29 16.83
C VAL A 188 12.57 -12.83 17.83
N ALA A 189 11.89 -13.77 18.50
CA ALA A 189 10.87 -13.44 19.50
C ALA A 189 11.48 -12.71 20.69
N THR A 190 12.64 -13.16 21.18
CA THR A 190 13.33 -12.49 22.30
C THR A 190 13.80 -11.09 21.94
N ALA A 191 14.40 -10.89 20.77
CA ALA A 191 14.82 -9.56 20.32
C ALA A 191 13.60 -8.62 20.17
N MET A 192 12.54 -9.10 19.51
CA MET A 192 11.28 -8.34 19.33
C MET A 192 10.63 -7.97 20.67
N ALA A 193 10.55 -8.93 21.61
CA ALA A 193 9.97 -8.70 22.94
C ALA A 193 10.76 -7.65 23.74
N GLN A 194 12.10 -7.65 23.67
CA GLN A 194 12.91 -6.64 24.34
C GLN A 194 12.67 -5.23 23.79
N VAL A 195 12.53 -5.07 22.47
CA VAL A 195 12.21 -3.79 21.83
C VAL A 195 10.79 -3.32 22.17
N ILE A 196 9.80 -4.23 22.14
CA ILE A 196 8.43 -3.93 22.56
C ILE A 196 8.38 -3.48 24.02
N ASN A 197 9.14 -4.13 24.92
CA ASN A 197 9.21 -3.76 26.33
C ASN A 197 9.95 -2.45 26.58
N TYR A 198 10.95 -2.10 25.76
CA TYR A 198 11.62 -0.80 25.82
C TYR A 198 10.63 0.34 25.61
N TRP A 199 9.79 0.20 24.57
CA TRP A 199 8.73 1.15 24.27
C TRP A 199 7.53 1.04 25.21
N LYS A 200 7.32 -0.12 25.84
CA LYS A 200 6.11 -0.45 26.62
C LYS A 200 4.83 -0.22 25.81
N TYR A 201 4.86 -0.65 24.56
CA TYR A 201 3.77 -0.46 23.61
C TYR A 201 3.59 -1.69 22.72
N PRO A 202 2.34 -2.10 22.42
CA PRO A 202 1.07 -1.49 22.84
C PRO A 202 0.56 -2.05 24.18
N GLU A 203 -0.36 -1.36 24.86
CA GLU A 203 -1.05 -1.94 26.03
C GLU A 203 -1.88 -3.17 25.63
N LYS A 204 -2.57 -3.09 24.48
CA LYS A 204 -3.24 -4.22 23.82
C LYS A 204 -2.81 -4.31 22.38
N GLY A 205 -2.55 -5.53 21.90
CA GLY A 205 -2.23 -5.74 20.50
C GLY A 205 -3.47 -5.68 19.60
N PHE A 206 -3.29 -6.02 18.33
CA PHE A 206 -4.32 -5.96 17.30
C PHE A 206 -4.54 -7.34 16.70
N SER A 207 -5.80 -7.70 16.44
CA SER A 207 -6.18 -8.99 15.86
C SER A 207 -5.80 -10.21 16.73
N HIS A 208 -5.92 -11.38 16.12
CA HIS A 208 -5.35 -12.65 16.53
C HIS A 208 -4.58 -13.26 15.36
N HIS A 209 -3.74 -14.26 15.63
CA HIS A 209 -3.10 -15.10 14.62
C HIS A 209 -3.03 -16.55 15.07
N SER A 210 -3.05 -17.47 14.11
CA SER A 210 -2.87 -18.89 14.35
C SER A 210 -2.21 -19.58 13.16
N TYR A 211 -1.40 -20.59 13.43
CA TYR A 211 -0.77 -21.44 12.42
C TYR A 211 -0.64 -22.86 12.96
N VAL A 212 -0.38 -23.82 12.07
CA VAL A 212 -0.17 -25.22 12.44
C VAL A 212 1.32 -25.52 12.35
N HIS A 213 1.92 -25.85 13.48
CA HIS A 213 3.28 -26.34 13.57
C HIS A 213 3.31 -27.84 13.28
N GLU A 214 4.34 -28.30 12.56
CA GLU A 214 4.50 -29.72 12.20
C GLU A 214 4.53 -30.63 13.44
N ASP A 215 5.40 -30.32 14.40
CA ASP A 215 5.54 -31.12 15.64
C ASP A 215 4.55 -30.78 16.77
N PHE A 216 4.18 -29.49 16.92
CA PHE A 216 3.41 -29.01 18.08
C PHE A 216 1.91 -28.79 17.79
N GLY A 217 1.47 -28.96 16.55
CA GLY A 217 0.08 -28.77 16.15
C GLY A 217 -0.35 -27.29 16.14
N PRO A 218 -1.64 -26.98 16.35
CA PRO A 218 -2.14 -25.62 16.25
C PRO A 218 -1.62 -24.72 17.36
N LEU A 219 -1.04 -23.58 16.98
CA LEU A 219 -0.55 -22.53 17.87
C LEU A 219 -1.28 -21.23 17.56
N GLN A 220 -1.66 -20.48 18.61
CA GLN A 220 -2.48 -19.29 18.47
C GLN A 220 -2.20 -18.24 19.55
N ALA A 221 -2.40 -16.97 19.20
CA ALA A 221 -2.33 -15.85 20.12
C ALA A 221 -3.43 -14.84 19.75
N SER A 222 -4.16 -14.34 20.76
CA SER A 222 -5.13 -13.26 20.59
C SER A 222 -4.54 -11.97 21.16
N PHE A 223 -3.98 -11.15 20.27
CA PHE A 223 -3.30 -9.91 20.66
C PHE A 223 -4.31 -8.85 21.12
N GLU A 224 -5.46 -8.76 20.47
CA GLU A 224 -6.57 -7.85 20.79
C GLU A 224 -7.20 -8.07 22.18
N ASN A 225 -7.16 -9.31 22.68
CA ASN A 225 -7.70 -9.67 23.99
C ASN A 225 -6.63 -9.76 25.08
N THR A 226 -5.40 -9.36 24.80
CA THR A 226 -4.28 -9.45 25.75
C THR A 226 -3.82 -8.07 26.18
N ASN A 227 -3.85 -7.82 27.50
CA ASN A 227 -3.25 -6.62 28.09
C ASN A 227 -1.81 -6.93 28.54
N TYR A 228 -0.82 -6.30 27.92
CA TYR A 228 0.59 -6.51 28.23
C TYR A 228 0.99 -5.72 29.48
N ARG A 229 1.24 -6.46 30.57
CA ARG A 229 1.59 -5.92 31.90
C ARG A 229 3.07 -5.57 32.01
N TYR A 230 3.51 -4.56 31.25
CA TYR A 230 4.91 -4.09 31.25
C TYR A 230 5.40 -3.65 32.64
N ASP A 231 4.50 -3.22 33.52
CA ASP A 231 4.78 -2.89 34.92
C ASP A 231 5.31 -4.09 35.71
N LEU A 232 4.96 -5.31 35.29
CA LEU A 232 5.38 -6.57 35.90
C LEU A 232 6.57 -7.23 35.19
N MET A 233 7.14 -6.60 34.15
CA MET A 233 8.23 -7.18 33.35
C MET A 233 9.61 -6.67 33.85
N PRO A 234 10.31 -7.41 34.71
CA PRO A 234 11.60 -6.98 35.24
C PRO A 234 12.71 -7.02 34.18
N VAL A 235 13.85 -6.40 34.49
CA VAL A 235 15.06 -6.43 33.66
C VAL A 235 15.54 -7.86 33.37
N GLU A 236 15.35 -8.79 34.30
CA GLU A 236 15.71 -10.21 34.16
C GLU A 236 14.76 -11.09 34.98
N LEU A 237 14.56 -12.34 34.55
CA LEU A 237 13.87 -13.37 35.32
C LEU A 237 14.88 -14.24 36.06
N ARG A 238 14.59 -14.52 37.34
CA ARG A 238 15.37 -15.37 38.23
C ARG A 238 14.45 -16.41 38.87
N SER A 239 15.02 -17.41 39.52
CA SER A 239 14.26 -18.44 40.26
C SER A 239 13.40 -17.87 41.40
N THR A 240 13.69 -16.64 41.86
CA THR A 240 12.92 -15.91 42.88
C THR A 240 11.89 -14.94 42.32
N THR A 241 11.79 -14.79 41.00
CA THR A 241 10.81 -13.89 40.38
C THR A 241 9.39 -14.44 40.58
N SER A 242 8.43 -13.55 40.85
CA SER A 242 7.04 -13.94 41.07
C SER A 242 6.43 -14.60 39.83
N SER A 243 5.45 -15.49 40.04
CA SER A 243 4.70 -16.14 38.97
C SER A 243 4.08 -15.13 38.00
N ASP A 244 3.58 -14.01 38.52
CA ASP A 244 2.90 -12.98 37.71
C ASP A 244 3.89 -12.27 36.78
N SER A 245 5.10 -11.96 37.26
CA SER A 245 6.16 -11.38 36.44
C SER A 245 6.70 -12.36 35.40
N VAL A 246 6.85 -13.63 35.77
CA VAL A 246 7.23 -14.68 34.81
C VAL A 246 6.17 -14.81 33.73
N ASN A 247 4.88 -14.89 34.11
CA ASN A 247 3.78 -14.99 33.17
C ASN A 247 3.67 -13.77 32.25
N ALA A 248 3.89 -12.55 32.75
CA ALA A 248 3.87 -11.33 31.94
C ALA A 248 4.93 -11.38 30.82
N VAL A 249 6.17 -11.73 31.15
CA VAL A 249 7.25 -11.84 30.17
C VAL A 249 7.04 -13.03 29.23
N ALA A 250 6.66 -14.21 29.74
CA ALA A 250 6.39 -15.39 28.94
C ALA A 250 5.22 -15.20 27.96
N THR A 251 4.20 -14.42 28.34
CA THR A 251 3.09 -14.06 27.45
C THR A 251 3.59 -13.23 26.27
N LEU A 252 4.37 -12.18 26.53
CA LEU A 252 4.95 -11.36 25.46
C LEU A 252 5.86 -12.18 24.55
N MET A 253 6.73 -13.03 25.12
CA MET A 253 7.63 -13.92 24.37
C MET A 253 6.86 -14.88 23.46
N PHE A 254 5.86 -15.58 24.00
CA PHE A 254 5.04 -16.53 23.24
C PHE A 254 4.24 -15.82 22.15
N HIS A 255 3.67 -14.65 22.44
CA HIS A 255 2.96 -13.84 21.45
C HIS A 255 3.89 -13.37 20.32
N CYS A 256 5.11 -12.94 20.66
CA CYS A 256 6.12 -12.61 19.68
C CYS A 256 6.45 -13.82 18.78
N GLY A 257 6.56 -15.02 19.35
CA GLY A 257 6.80 -16.25 18.59
C GLY A 257 5.63 -16.64 17.69
N VAL A 258 4.39 -16.59 18.17
CA VAL A 258 3.21 -16.88 17.33
C VAL A 258 3.08 -15.87 16.20
N ALA A 259 3.32 -14.58 16.47
CA ALA A 259 3.21 -13.50 15.48
C ALA A 259 4.13 -13.68 14.26
N VAL A 260 5.26 -14.37 14.43
CA VAL A 260 6.25 -14.62 13.38
C VAL A 260 6.21 -16.05 12.84
N GLU A 261 5.17 -16.83 13.17
CA GLU A 261 5.04 -18.25 12.83
C GLU A 261 6.29 -19.06 13.20
N MET A 262 6.74 -18.89 14.45
CA MET A 262 7.95 -19.53 14.95
C MET A 262 7.97 -21.03 14.68
N ASN A 263 9.03 -21.51 14.03
CA ASN A 263 9.33 -22.93 13.97
C ASN A 263 9.96 -23.32 15.31
N TYR A 264 9.12 -23.67 16.28
CA TYR A 264 9.51 -23.97 17.64
C TYR A 264 10.34 -25.25 17.71
N GLY A 265 11.32 -25.28 18.62
CA GLY A 265 12.05 -26.47 18.97
C GLY A 265 12.62 -26.40 20.38
N ILE A 266 12.91 -27.57 20.97
CA ILE A 266 13.40 -27.68 22.36
C ILE A 266 14.83 -27.16 22.55
N ASN A 267 15.59 -27.04 21.46
CA ASN A 267 16.99 -26.58 21.49
C ASN A 267 17.17 -25.27 20.74
N GLU A 268 16.39 -25.05 19.68
CA GLU A 268 16.41 -23.86 18.83
C GLU A 268 15.01 -23.63 18.26
N SER A 269 14.64 -22.37 18.10
CA SER A 269 13.40 -21.98 17.43
C SER A 269 13.71 -20.88 16.40
N GLY A 270 13.24 -21.07 15.17
CA GLY A 270 13.61 -20.23 14.02
C GLY A 270 12.46 -19.42 13.43
N ALA A 271 12.73 -18.19 13.01
CA ALA A 271 11.80 -17.31 12.30
C ALA A 271 12.57 -16.27 11.46
N TYR A 272 11.87 -15.53 10.61
CA TYR A 272 12.45 -14.42 9.84
C TYR A 272 12.39 -13.09 10.62
N LEU A 273 13.44 -12.30 10.53
CA LEU A 273 13.47 -10.94 11.11
C LEU A 273 12.76 -9.94 10.18
N ASP A 274 13.17 -9.91 8.92
CA ASP A 274 12.70 -9.02 7.86
C ASP A 274 11.91 -9.77 6.78
N GLU A 275 11.05 -9.04 6.07
CA GLU A 275 10.19 -9.58 5.01
C GLU A 275 11.01 -9.92 3.75
N TYR A 276 11.20 -11.21 3.47
CA TYR A 276 11.75 -11.65 2.18
C TYR A 276 10.80 -11.38 1.00
N THR A 277 9.49 -11.29 1.28
CA THR A 277 8.44 -11.01 0.32
C THR A 277 7.36 -10.23 1.03
N VAL A 278 6.80 -9.20 0.40
CA VAL A 278 5.78 -8.34 1.01
C VAL A 278 4.61 -9.18 1.53
N GLY A 279 4.30 -9.02 2.81
CA GLY A 279 3.23 -9.72 3.52
C GLY A 279 3.63 -11.10 4.08
N LYS A 280 4.90 -11.52 4.00
CA LYS A 280 5.36 -12.76 4.64
C LYS A 280 5.67 -12.56 6.13
N GLN A 281 5.38 -13.58 6.90
CA GLN A 281 5.51 -13.60 8.35
C GLN A 281 6.98 -13.47 8.76
N SER A 282 7.23 -12.42 9.54
CA SER A 282 8.53 -11.97 10.02
C SER A 282 8.32 -11.01 11.20
N ALA A 283 9.38 -10.64 11.93
CA ALA A 283 9.27 -9.62 12.98
C ALA A 283 8.83 -8.26 12.41
N GLU A 284 9.33 -7.90 11.22
CA GLU A 284 8.90 -6.71 10.47
C GLU A 284 7.38 -6.71 10.25
N TYR A 285 6.83 -7.78 9.68
CA TYR A 285 5.39 -7.91 9.44
C TYR A 285 4.59 -7.92 10.75
N ALA A 286 5.06 -8.65 11.76
CA ALA A 286 4.40 -8.80 13.04
C ALA A 286 4.29 -7.48 13.80
N LEU A 287 5.36 -6.69 13.83
CA LEU A 287 5.40 -5.38 14.48
C LEU A 287 4.39 -4.42 13.85
N ARG A 288 4.27 -4.40 12.52
CA ARG A 288 3.25 -3.60 11.81
C ARG A 288 1.84 -4.09 12.14
N THR A 289 1.63 -5.40 12.04
CA THR A 289 0.30 -6.01 11.98
C THR A 289 -0.31 -6.16 13.37
N TYR A 290 0.40 -6.79 14.30
CA TYR A 290 -0.17 -7.18 15.60
C TYR A 290 0.18 -6.21 16.72
N PHE A 291 1.21 -5.38 16.53
CA PHE A 291 1.71 -4.43 17.51
C PHE A 291 1.67 -2.96 17.04
N ALA A 292 1.17 -2.69 15.83
CA ALA A 292 0.90 -1.36 15.26
C ALA A 292 2.09 -0.39 15.09
N TYR A 293 3.32 -0.90 15.00
CA TYR A 293 4.49 -0.10 14.63
C TYR A 293 4.48 0.16 13.11
N SER A 294 3.90 1.27 12.67
CA SER A 294 3.58 1.54 11.25
C SER A 294 4.77 1.95 10.36
N ASN A 295 5.77 2.64 10.92
CA ASN A 295 6.80 3.33 10.12
C ASN A 295 8.11 2.56 9.93
N LEU A 296 8.18 1.32 10.43
CA LEU A 296 9.41 0.55 10.40
C LEU A 296 9.85 0.18 8.98
N LYS A 297 11.14 -0.04 8.77
CA LYS A 297 11.75 -0.40 7.49
C LYS A 297 12.75 -1.53 7.71
N SER A 298 13.05 -2.27 6.66
CA SER A 298 14.14 -3.23 6.65
C SER A 298 15.16 -2.90 5.57
N GLU A 299 16.42 -3.22 5.84
CA GLU A 299 17.52 -3.04 4.87
C GLU A 299 18.63 -4.05 5.14
N GLN A 300 19.47 -4.31 4.13
CA GLN A 300 20.58 -5.25 4.21
C GLN A 300 21.92 -4.53 4.05
N ARG A 301 22.86 -4.83 4.94
CA ARG A 301 24.17 -4.15 4.98
C ARG A 301 24.89 -4.17 3.64
N PHE A 302 24.84 -5.30 2.92
CA PHE A 302 25.54 -5.46 1.66
C PHE A 302 25.02 -4.55 0.54
N LEU A 303 23.76 -4.10 0.62
CA LEU A 303 23.16 -3.16 -0.35
C LEU A 303 23.57 -1.71 -0.09
N MET A 304 23.76 -1.34 1.19
CA MET A 304 24.12 0.02 1.58
C MET A 304 25.63 0.28 1.57
N GLY A 305 26.44 -0.74 1.84
CA GLY A 305 27.86 -0.57 2.15
C GLY A 305 28.12 0.01 3.55
N ASP A 306 29.33 -0.18 4.06
CA ASP A 306 29.64 0.03 5.49
C ASP A 306 29.41 1.46 5.97
N GLN A 307 29.80 2.47 5.18
CA GLN A 307 29.66 3.86 5.59
C GLN A 307 28.19 4.25 5.77
N ALA A 308 27.33 3.90 4.80
CA ALA A 308 25.90 4.22 4.87
C ALA A 308 25.18 3.39 5.94
N TRP A 309 25.60 2.13 6.12
CA TRP A 309 25.09 1.26 7.18
C TRP A 309 25.41 1.77 8.59
N ILE A 310 26.66 2.18 8.84
CA ILE A 310 27.07 2.79 10.11
C ILE A 310 26.28 4.08 10.36
N ALA A 311 26.11 4.92 9.34
CA ALA A 311 25.34 6.16 9.45
C ALA A 311 23.86 5.88 9.79
N LEU A 312 23.26 4.88 9.15
CA LEU A 312 21.89 4.43 9.46
C LEU A 312 21.79 4.03 10.94
N LEU A 313 22.60 3.07 11.41
CA LEU A 313 22.54 2.60 12.80
C LEU A 313 22.75 3.73 13.80
N LYS A 314 23.74 4.62 13.56
CA LYS A 314 23.97 5.77 14.44
C LYS A 314 22.78 6.71 14.50
N SER A 315 22.14 7.00 13.36
CA SER A 315 20.99 7.91 13.29
C SER A 315 19.81 7.40 14.14
N GLN A 316 19.54 6.10 14.06
CA GLN A 316 18.50 5.43 14.84
C GLN A 316 18.79 5.52 16.34
N LEU A 317 20.01 5.14 16.73
CA LEU A 317 20.42 5.13 18.12
C LEU A 317 20.48 6.55 18.72
N GLN A 318 20.92 7.56 17.96
CA GLN A 318 20.86 8.96 18.38
C GLN A 318 19.43 9.46 18.58
N ALA A 319 18.48 8.93 17.82
CA ALA A 319 17.05 9.19 18.00
C ALA A 319 16.41 8.36 19.13
N GLY A 320 17.19 7.57 19.87
CA GLY A 320 16.69 6.72 20.95
C GLY A 320 15.89 5.51 20.45
N GLN A 321 16.20 5.01 19.25
CA GLN A 321 15.47 3.93 18.58
C GLN A 321 16.37 2.69 18.50
N PRO A 322 16.14 1.67 19.34
CA PRO A 322 16.82 0.39 19.22
C PRO A 322 16.48 -0.28 17.88
N VAL A 323 17.47 -0.95 17.30
CA VAL A 323 17.36 -1.57 15.98
C VAL A 323 17.33 -3.09 16.16
N LEU A 324 16.30 -3.74 15.61
CA LEU A 324 16.30 -5.19 15.49
C LEU A 324 17.31 -5.60 14.41
N TYR A 325 18.20 -6.52 14.73
CA TYR A 325 19.35 -6.84 13.89
C TYR A 325 19.48 -8.34 13.71
N ARG A 326 19.98 -8.76 12.55
CA ARG A 326 20.35 -10.16 12.29
C ARG A 326 21.70 -10.28 11.60
N GLY A 327 22.28 -11.45 11.72
CA GLY A 327 23.43 -11.89 10.94
C GLY A 327 23.46 -13.41 10.85
N GLN A 328 24.36 -13.94 10.03
CA GLN A 328 24.52 -15.37 9.78
C GLN A 328 25.99 -15.77 9.70
N GLY A 329 26.25 -17.05 9.93
CA GLY A 329 27.53 -17.69 9.66
C GLY A 329 27.40 -19.21 9.63
N GLY A 330 28.50 -19.93 9.89
CA GLY A 330 28.56 -21.39 9.72
C GLY A 330 27.57 -22.19 10.58
N GLN A 331 27.01 -21.57 11.64
CA GLN A 331 26.08 -22.19 12.58
C GLN A 331 24.61 -21.79 12.37
N GLY A 332 24.30 -21.06 11.29
CA GLY A 332 22.97 -20.54 11.02
C GLY A 332 22.85 -19.04 11.28
N GLY A 333 21.60 -18.57 11.29
CA GLY A 333 21.26 -17.17 11.51
C GLY A 333 20.85 -16.88 12.95
N HIS A 334 21.12 -15.66 13.41
CA HIS A 334 20.69 -15.18 14.73
C HIS A 334 20.14 -13.77 14.67
N ALA A 335 19.21 -13.49 15.57
CA ALA A 335 18.56 -12.20 15.74
C ALA A 335 18.82 -11.63 17.13
N PHE A 336 19.11 -10.34 17.19
CA PHE A 336 19.56 -9.63 18.38
C PHE A 336 19.20 -8.13 18.27
N VAL A 337 19.50 -7.33 19.28
CA VAL A 337 19.18 -5.90 19.29
C VAL A 337 20.46 -5.07 19.26
N CYS A 338 20.58 -4.16 18.30
CA CYS A 338 21.58 -3.10 18.30
C CYS A 338 21.01 -1.88 19.02
N ASP A 339 21.59 -1.49 20.14
CA ASP A 339 20.97 -0.53 21.06
C ASP A 339 21.93 0.51 21.62
N GLY A 340 23.16 0.60 21.11
CA GLY A 340 24.10 1.65 21.49
C GLY A 340 25.28 1.73 20.52
N TYR A 341 26.06 2.80 20.62
CA TYR A 341 27.33 2.88 19.90
C TYR A 341 28.30 3.82 20.62
N ASP A 342 29.60 3.61 20.38
CA ASP A 342 30.65 4.41 20.97
C ASP A 342 31.29 5.39 19.98
N ALA A 343 32.23 6.18 20.48
CA ALA A 343 32.95 7.16 19.69
C ALA A 343 33.81 6.57 18.55
N ASN A 344 34.03 5.26 18.55
CA ASN A 344 34.96 4.54 17.69
C ASN A 344 34.23 3.63 16.69
N ASN A 345 32.93 3.84 16.48
CA ASN A 345 32.06 3.02 15.60
C ASN A 345 31.88 1.56 16.07
N PHE A 346 32.10 1.27 17.35
CA PHE A 346 31.63 0.02 17.92
C PHE A 346 30.17 0.17 18.32
N PHE A 347 29.37 -0.85 18.03
CA PHE A 347 27.95 -0.90 18.32
C PHE A 347 27.69 -1.88 19.45
N HIS A 348 26.84 -1.48 20.39
CA HIS A 348 26.41 -2.35 21.45
C HIS A 348 25.32 -3.29 20.94
N PHE A 349 25.49 -4.58 21.18
CA PHE A 349 24.52 -5.60 20.84
C PHE A 349 24.08 -6.36 22.09
N ASN A 350 22.76 -6.49 22.24
CA ASN A 350 22.11 -7.39 23.19
C ASN A 350 21.69 -8.68 22.46
N TRP A 351 22.35 -9.79 22.79
CA TRP A 351 22.21 -11.05 22.05
C TRP A 351 20.96 -11.87 22.42
N GLY A 352 20.22 -11.45 23.45
CA GLY A 352 19.05 -12.19 23.94
C GLY A 352 19.41 -13.47 24.70
N TRP A 353 20.57 -13.50 25.36
CA TRP A 353 21.09 -14.65 26.12
C TRP A 353 21.32 -14.32 27.60
N GLY A 354 20.40 -13.59 28.22
CA GLY A 354 20.51 -13.26 29.65
C GLY A 354 21.65 -12.27 29.96
N GLY A 355 22.08 -11.48 28.97
CA GLY A 355 23.23 -10.58 29.07
C GLY A 355 24.58 -11.24 28.79
N SER A 356 24.60 -12.55 28.51
CA SER A 356 25.83 -13.22 28.10
C SER A 356 26.31 -12.69 26.75
N SER A 357 27.58 -12.25 26.70
CA SER A 357 28.25 -11.71 25.50
C SER A 357 27.79 -10.32 25.06
N ASP A 358 26.84 -9.70 25.75
CA ASP A 358 26.44 -8.32 25.45
C ASP A 358 27.66 -7.39 25.52
N GLY A 359 27.77 -6.48 24.56
CA GLY A 359 28.95 -5.62 24.49
C GLY A 359 29.06 -4.86 23.19
N TYR A 360 30.17 -4.14 23.05
CA TYR A 360 30.49 -3.29 21.91
C TYR A 360 31.32 -4.06 20.88
N PHE A 361 30.79 -4.21 19.66
CA PHE A 361 31.40 -4.94 18.54
C PHE A 361 31.48 -4.06 17.29
N ALA A 362 32.50 -4.31 16.46
CA ALA A 362 32.52 -3.74 15.12
C ALA A 362 31.51 -4.50 14.23
N ILE A 363 30.82 -3.79 13.32
CA ILE A 363 29.89 -4.46 12.39
C ILE A 363 30.59 -5.49 11.49
N THR A 364 31.89 -5.37 11.28
CA THR A 364 32.73 -6.32 10.53
C THR A 364 33.13 -7.56 11.33
N SER A 365 32.81 -7.63 12.62
CA SER A 365 33.18 -8.75 13.49
C SER A 365 32.08 -8.99 14.52
N LEU A 366 30.96 -9.57 14.07
CA LEU A 366 29.79 -9.87 14.92
C LEU A 366 29.89 -11.29 15.47
N ASN A 367 30.92 -11.48 16.28
CA ASN A 367 31.29 -12.75 16.88
C ASN A 367 30.99 -12.68 18.38
N PRO A 368 29.76 -12.98 18.84
CA PRO A 368 29.48 -13.06 20.27
C PRO A 368 30.32 -14.17 20.92
N ASP A 369 30.70 -15.14 20.08
CA ASP A 369 31.70 -16.12 20.36
C ASP A 369 32.44 -16.67 19.15
N ALA A 370 32.97 -17.88 19.22
CA ALA A 370 33.38 -18.64 18.05
C ALA A 370 32.97 -20.09 18.09
N TYR A 371 31.82 -20.35 18.67
CA TYR A 371 30.94 -21.23 17.93
C TYR A 371 30.22 -20.42 16.83
N TYR A 372 29.73 -19.23 17.16
CA TYR A 372 28.89 -18.36 16.37
C TYR A 372 29.65 -17.18 15.74
N ASP A 373 29.45 -17.03 14.43
CA ASP A 373 29.84 -15.85 13.64
C ASP A 373 28.57 -15.34 12.95
N PHE A 374 28.26 -14.06 13.13
CA PHE A 374 27.09 -13.42 12.51
C PHE A 374 27.50 -12.27 11.58
N THR A 375 28.74 -12.30 11.09
CA THR A 375 29.32 -11.25 10.26
C THR A 375 28.74 -11.26 8.84
N SER A 376 28.23 -12.40 8.37
CA SER A 376 27.64 -12.52 7.03
C SER A 376 26.14 -12.24 7.04
N TYR A 377 25.57 -11.93 5.86
CA TYR A 377 24.13 -11.70 5.66
C TYR A 377 23.49 -10.85 6.75
N GLN A 378 24.08 -9.68 7.01
CA GLN A 378 23.55 -8.75 8.01
C GLN A 378 22.35 -7.97 7.46
N GLY A 379 21.32 -7.83 8.30
CA GLY A 379 20.11 -7.08 8.00
C GLY A 379 19.55 -6.47 9.28
N ALA A 380 18.77 -5.41 9.12
CA ALA A 380 18.20 -4.67 10.23
C ALA A 380 16.76 -4.26 9.94
N VAL A 381 15.93 -4.29 10.97
CA VAL A 381 14.61 -3.64 11.01
C VAL A 381 14.73 -2.41 11.92
N TYR A 382 14.49 -1.24 11.35
CA TYR A 382 14.72 0.08 11.96
C TYR A 382 13.49 0.98 11.77
N ASP A 383 13.54 2.23 12.25
CA ASP A 383 12.39 3.13 12.42
C ASP A 383 11.30 2.51 13.32
N ILE A 384 11.71 1.65 14.28
CA ILE A 384 10.82 1.03 15.26
C ILE A 384 10.53 2.03 16.37
N ILE A 385 9.46 2.80 16.20
CA ILE A 385 9.01 3.84 17.12
C ILE A 385 7.61 3.51 17.58
N ALA A 386 7.36 3.50 18.89
CA ALA A 386 6.00 3.37 19.38
C ALA A 386 5.16 4.57 18.92
N PRO A 387 4.04 4.35 18.23
CA PRO A 387 3.18 5.43 17.74
C PRO A 387 2.78 6.44 18.81
N ASN A 388 2.51 6.00 20.04
CA ASN A 388 2.16 6.87 21.17
C ASN A 388 3.35 7.68 21.74
N GLN A 389 4.55 7.50 21.20
CA GLN A 389 5.79 8.20 21.56
C GLN A 389 6.49 8.81 20.35
N SER A 390 5.85 8.81 19.17
CA SER A 390 6.45 9.31 17.92
C SER A 390 6.61 10.83 17.88
N GLY A 391 5.92 11.56 18.76
CA GLY A 391 5.81 13.02 18.68
C GLY A 391 4.86 13.51 17.59
N ASP A 392 4.10 12.61 16.95
CA ASP A 392 3.08 12.95 15.96
C ASP A 392 1.81 12.09 16.12
N PHE A 393 0.78 12.37 15.31
CA PHE A 393 -0.38 11.51 15.15
C PHE A 393 -0.02 10.27 14.30
N ASN A 394 -0.81 9.20 14.41
CA ASN A 394 -0.67 8.03 13.53
C ASN A 394 -2.05 7.42 13.32
N LEU A 395 -2.50 7.37 12.06
CA LEU A 395 -3.85 6.93 11.70
C LEU A 395 -3.82 5.52 11.14
N VAL A 396 -4.46 4.61 11.85
CA VAL A 396 -4.59 3.20 11.48
C VAL A 396 -6.06 2.82 11.32
N LEU A 397 -6.33 1.90 10.40
CA LEU A 397 -7.67 1.38 10.18
C LEU A 397 -8.13 0.53 11.37
N PHE A 398 -9.32 0.78 11.91
CA PHE A 398 -9.81 0.12 13.13
C PHE A 398 -11.17 -0.58 12.94
N ASP A 399 -11.60 -0.71 11.69
CA ASP A 399 -12.70 -1.55 11.23
C ASP A 399 -12.51 -1.86 9.75
N GLN A 400 -13.16 -2.89 9.22
CA GLN A 400 -13.14 -3.15 7.78
C GLN A 400 -13.76 -1.99 6.99
N LEU A 401 -13.44 -1.92 5.70
CA LEU A 401 -14.18 -1.09 4.77
C LEU A 401 -15.53 -1.76 4.45
N ASN A 402 -16.60 -1.15 4.94
CA ASN A 402 -17.97 -1.66 4.85
C ASN A 402 -18.78 -0.89 3.80
N LEU A 403 -19.15 -1.56 2.71
CA LEU A 403 -19.98 -1.00 1.64
C LEU A 403 -21.45 -1.33 1.87
N SER A 404 -22.33 -0.39 1.54
CA SER A 404 -23.79 -0.64 1.52
C SER A 404 -24.20 -1.68 0.46
N ALA A 405 -23.40 -1.85 -0.59
CA ALA A 405 -23.55 -2.89 -1.61
C ALA A 405 -22.19 -3.22 -2.25
N SER A 406 -21.96 -4.50 -2.58
CA SER A 406 -20.73 -4.96 -3.27
C SER A 406 -20.79 -4.84 -4.79
N SER A 407 -22.00 -4.71 -5.34
CA SER A 407 -22.28 -4.45 -6.76
C SER A 407 -23.27 -3.30 -6.85
N VAL A 408 -22.95 -2.29 -7.65
CA VAL A 408 -23.73 -1.04 -7.75
C VAL A 408 -23.94 -0.69 -9.22
N GLN A 409 -25.18 -0.35 -9.58
CA GLN A 409 -25.47 0.23 -10.89
C GLN A 409 -24.81 1.60 -10.97
N CYS A 410 -24.14 1.90 -12.08
CA CYS A 410 -23.56 3.22 -12.29
C CYS A 410 -24.60 4.33 -12.10
N GLU A 411 -24.15 5.52 -11.70
CA GLU A 411 -24.99 6.64 -11.25
C GLU A 411 -25.88 6.38 -10.01
N THR A 412 -25.87 5.18 -9.42
CA THR A 412 -26.59 4.93 -8.16
C THR A 412 -25.71 5.25 -6.94
N PRO A 413 -26.20 6.08 -5.99
CA PRO A 413 -25.51 6.36 -4.74
C PRO A 413 -25.24 5.11 -3.91
N PHE A 414 -24.10 5.07 -3.23
CA PHE A 414 -23.76 4.05 -2.24
C PHE A 414 -22.96 4.67 -1.09
N VAL A 415 -22.85 3.93 0.01
CA VAL A 415 -22.16 4.39 1.23
C VAL A 415 -20.99 3.46 1.54
N LEU A 416 -19.85 4.05 1.90
CA LEU A 416 -18.71 3.38 2.50
C LEU A 416 -18.57 3.84 3.95
N THR A 417 -18.46 2.90 4.89
CA THR A 417 -18.19 3.18 6.30
C THR A 417 -16.97 2.42 6.79
N THR A 418 -16.26 2.98 7.77
CA THR A 418 -15.17 2.32 8.51
C THR A 418 -14.87 3.06 9.81
N LYS A 419 -13.89 2.60 10.57
CA LYS A 419 -13.34 3.28 11.74
C LYS A 419 -11.86 3.54 11.54
N VAL A 420 -11.40 4.68 12.05
CA VAL A 420 -9.99 5.04 12.10
C VAL A 420 -9.62 5.32 13.54
N LEU A 421 -8.52 4.72 14.00
CA LEU A 421 -7.91 4.96 15.30
C LEU A 421 -6.71 5.89 15.11
N ASN A 422 -6.62 6.91 15.98
CA ASN A 422 -5.37 7.62 16.17
C ASN A 422 -4.59 6.97 17.32
N ASN A 423 -3.64 6.09 17.03
CA ASN A 423 -2.75 5.50 18.05
C ASN A 423 -1.45 6.31 18.22
N GLY A 424 -1.38 7.51 17.64
CA GLY A 424 -0.27 8.43 17.78
C GLY A 424 -0.24 9.16 19.13
N SER A 425 0.76 10.03 19.30
CA SER A 425 0.96 10.84 20.50
C SER A 425 0.27 12.21 20.46
N LEU A 426 -0.05 12.72 19.26
CA LEU A 426 -0.71 14.01 19.07
C LEU A 426 -2.11 13.86 18.45
N PRO A 427 -3.03 14.82 18.70
CA PRO A 427 -4.33 14.84 18.03
C PRO A 427 -4.20 15.04 16.52
N PHE A 428 -5.06 14.37 15.74
CA PHE A 428 -5.19 14.60 14.32
C PHE A 428 -6.30 15.61 14.02
N LYS A 429 -5.99 16.59 13.18
CA LYS A 429 -6.94 17.54 12.59
C LYS A 429 -6.69 17.59 11.10
N GLY A 430 -7.74 17.38 10.31
CA GLY A 430 -7.59 17.25 8.88
C GLY A 430 -8.80 16.61 8.23
N GLU A 431 -8.59 16.05 7.05
CA GLU A 431 -9.65 15.49 6.23
C GLU A 431 -9.36 14.05 5.89
N PHE A 432 -10.42 13.26 5.80
CA PHE A 432 -10.44 11.95 5.20
C PHE A 432 -11.13 12.00 3.85
N ARG A 433 -10.71 11.11 2.95
CA ARG A 433 -11.30 10.95 1.62
C ARG A 433 -11.34 9.48 1.28
N ALA A 434 -12.43 9.03 0.67
CA ALA A 434 -12.48 7.74 0.01
C ALA A 434 -12.42 7.92 -1.51
N SER A 435 -11.63 7.10 -2.17
CA SER A 435 -11.50 7.16 -3.63
C SER A 435 -11.45 5.77 -4.27
N ILE A 436 -12.02 5.67 -5.47
CA ILE A 436 -11.81 4.54 -6.38
C ILE A 436 -10.41 4.66 -6.97
N VAL A 437 -9.65 3.58 -6.91
CA VAL A 437 -8.30 3.47 -7.47
C VAL A 437 -8.23 2.39 -8.53
N ASN A 438 -7.34 2.58 -9.51
CA ASN A 438 -7.07 1.59 -10.54
C ASN A 438 -6.19 0.44 -9.99
N THR A 439 -5.89 -0.53 -10.84
CA THR A 439 -5.02 -1.67 -10.49
C THR A 439 -3.59 -1.27 -10.13
N SER A 440 -3.11 -0.13 -10.63
CA SER A 440 -1.82 0.48 -10.27
C SER A 440 -1.87 1.28 -8.97
N GLY A 441 -3.04 1.43 -8.33
CA GLY A 441 -3.24 2.22 -7.11
C GLY A 441 -3.42 3.72 -7.33
N ASN A 442 -3.47 4.18 -8.59
CA ASN A 442 -3.73 5.57 -8.90
C ASN A 442 -5.22 5.89 -8.71
N GLU A 443 -5.49 7.05 -8.15
CA GLU A 443 -6.83 7.56 -7.97
C GLU A 443 -7.52 7.84 -9.31
N ILE A 444 -8.77 7.37 -9.44
CA ILE A 444 -9.62 7.59 -10.61
C ILE A 444 -10.75 8.56 -10.23
N ILE A 445 -11.50 8.24 -9.18
CA ILE A 445 -12.70 8.98 -8.77
C ILE A 445 -12.72 9.15 -7.26
N GLU A 446 -12.94 10.38 -6.81
CA GLU A 446 -13.23 10.70 -5.42
C GLU A 446 -14.70 10.37 -5.10
N LEU A 447 -14.94 9.61 -4.03
CA LEU A 447 -16.28 9.24 -3.57
C LEU A 447 -16.89 10.28 -2.61
N GLY A 448 -16.05 10.90 -1.80
CA GLY A 448 -16.46 11.92 -0.83
C GLY A 448 -15.38 12.24 0.19
N ARG A 449 -15.61 13.29 0.99
CA ARG A 449 -14.72 13.77 2.05
C ARG A 449 -15.44 13.88 3.38
N VAL A 450 -14.70 13.66 4.46
CA VAL A 450 -15.12 13.87 5.84
C VAL A 450 -14.03 14.66 6.56
N SER A 451 -14.35 15.81 7.12
CA SER A 451 -13.36 16.68 7.78
C SER A 451 -13.51 16.59 9.30
N ILE A 452 -12.40 16.35 10.01
CA ILE A 452 -12.28 16.45 11.47
C ILE A 452 -11.59 17.78 11.79
N LEU A 453 -12.41 18.83 11.91
CA LEU A 453 -11.96 20.22 12.10
C LEU A 453 -12.39 20.80 13.46
N ASP A 454 -12.92 19.96 14.36
CA ASP A 454 -13.27 20.44 15.69
C ASP A 454 -12.02 20.92 16.47
N SER A 455 -12.25 21.71 17.51
CA SER A 455 -11.16 22.32 18.27
C SER A 455 -10.24 21.31 18.96
N ILE A 456 -10.67 20.06 19.13
CA ILE A 456 -9.98 19.02 19.90
C ILE A 456 -9.22 18.05 18.97
N GLY A 457 -9.71 17.82 17.76
CA GLY A 457 -9.22 16.80 16.84
C GLY A 457 -9.58 15.38 17.27
N LEU A 458 -9.19 14.40 16.45
CA LEU A 458 -9.19 12.99 16.84
C LEU A 458 -8.03 12.76 17.82
N LEU A 459 -8.36 12.57 19.10
CA LEU A 459 -7.39 12.46 20.18
C LEU A 459 -6.57 11.16 20.11
N PRO A 460 -5.36 11.13 20.69
CA PRO A 460 -4.62 9.90 20.95
C PRO A 460 -5.47 8.82 21.61
N ASP A 461 -5.26 7.57 21.19
CA ASP A 461 -5.94 6.35 21.65
C ASP A 461 -7.47 6.40 21.56
N THR A 462 -8.01 7.19 20.62
CA THR A 462 -9.45 7.24 20.32
C THR A 462 -9.72 6.89 18.86
N ASP A 463 -10.81 6.14 18.63
CA ASP A 463 -11.33 5.85 17.30
C ASP A 463 -12.53 6.73 16.93
N THR A 464 -12.76 6.89 15.63
CA THR A 464 -13.96 7.53 15.09
C THR A 464 -14.50 6.73 13.93
N SER A 465 -15.83 6.62 13.85
CA SER A 465 -16.51 6.13 12.66
C SER A 465 -16.53 7.21 11.58
N ILE A 466 -16.21 6.83 10.35
CA ILE A 466 -16.28 7.69 9.18
C ILE A 466 -17.21 7.08 8.13
N SER A 467 -17.97 7.93 7.46
CA SER A 467 -18.96 7.55 6.44
C SER A 467 -18.81 8.44 5.22
N PHE A 468 -18.67 7.82 4.05
CA PHE A 468 -18.57 8.49 2.76
C PHE A 468 -19.78 8.10 1.92
N SER A 469 -20.52 9.08 1.43
CA SER A 469 -21.64 8.87 0.52
C SER A 469 -21.25 9.32 -0.88
N SER A 470 -21.36 8.41 -1.86
CA SER A 470 -21.19 8.77 -3.27
C SER A 470 -22.48 9.38 -3.83
N HIS A 471 -22.35 10.19 -4.88
CA HIS A 471 -23.50 10.72 -5.64
C HIS A 471 -23.93 9.79 -6.78
N GLY A 472 -23.36 8.58 -6.87
CA GLY A 472 -23.28 7.83 -8.12
C GLY A 472 -21.90 7.98 -8.77
N VAL A 473 -21.55 7.04 -9.65
CA VAL A 473 -20.25 7.00 -10.31
C VAL A 473 -20.45 6.79 -11.81
N SER A 474 -19.79 7.63 -12.61
CA SER A 474 -19.69 7.54 -14.06
C SER A 474 -18.32 8.01 -14.56
N GLY A 475 -18.09 7.92 -15.87
CA GLY A 475 -16.79 8.15 -16.51
C GLY A 475 -15.83 6.95 -16.43
N ILE A 476 -16.31 5.77 -16.01
CA ILE A 476 -15.51 4.54 -15.88
C ILE A 476 -16.11 3.39 -16.70
N ALA A 477 -15.31 2.37 -17.00
CA ALA A 477 -15.87 1.14 -17.59
C ALA A 477 -16.61 0.33 -16.50
N ALA A 478 -17.66 -0.42 -16.88
CA ALA A 478 -18.22 -1.42 -15.98
C ALA A 478 -17.15 -2.46 -15.59
N GLY A 479 -17.17 -2.92 -14.34
CA GLY A 479 -16.15 -3.84 -13.83
C GLY A 479 -15.84 -3.67 -12.35
N ALA A 480 -14.88 -4.45 -11.87
CA ALA A 480 -14.45 -4.44 -10.48
C ALA A 480 -13.32 -3.42 -10.25
N TYR A 481 -13.46 -2.61 -9.21
CA TYR A 481 -12.48 -1.59 -8.80
C TYR A 481 -12.18 -1.70 -7.31
N LYS A 482 -11.05 -1.13 -6.90
CA LYS A 482 -10.68 -1.02 -5.48
C LYS A 482 -11.03 0.36 -4.95
N ILE A 483 -11.48 0.41 -3.69
CA ILE A 483 -11.66 1.65 -2.93
C ILE A 483 -10.62 1.69 -1.81
N LYS A 484 -10.03 2.87 -1.60
CA LYS A 484 -9.10 3.17 -0.49
C LYS A 484 -9.52 4.44 0.25
N VAL A 485 -9.16 4.51 1.53
CA VAL A 485 -9.32 5.68 2.38
C VAL A 485 -7.98 6.38 2.58
N PHE A 486 -7.98 7.69 2.39
CA PHE A 486 -6.84 8.58 2.53
C PHE A 486 -7.11 9.63 3.59
N TYR A 487 -6.05 10.25 4.10
CA TYR A 487 -6.13 11.41 4.97
C TYR A 487 -5.11 12.48 4.58
N ARG A 488 -5.37 13.73 4.97
CA ARG A 488 -4.39 14.83 4.93
C ARG A 488 -4.63 15.77 6.10
N LYS A 489 -3.58 16.42 6.59
CA LYS A 489 -3.68 17.39 7.68
C LYS A 489 -4.17 18.75 7.18
N ASP A 490 -3.54 19.26 6.12
CA ASP A 490 -3.80 20.56 5.55
C ASP A 490 -4.14 20.47 4.05
N MET A 491 -4.87 21.45 3.52
CA MET A 491 -5.25 21.47 2.09
C MET A 491 -4.05 21.52 1.13
N ASN A 492 -2.89 21.96 1.59
CA ASN A 492 -1.65 22.09 0.82
C ASN A 492 -0.74 20.85 0.94
N GLN A 493 -1.13 19.84 1.71
CA GLN A 493 -0.37 18.61 1.86
C GLN A 493 -0.90 17.50 0.94
N GLU A 494 -0.01 16.56 0.64
CA GLU A 494 -0.37 15.36 -0.11
C GLU A 494 -1.31 14.45 0.69
N TRP A 495 -2.08 13.64 -0.02
CA TRP A 495 -2.94 12.63 0.59
C TRP A 495 -2.12 11.39 0.95
N HIS A 496 -2.23 10.96 2.20
CA HIS A 496 -1.61 9.76 2.72
C HIS A 496 -2.65 8.64 2.87
N VAL A 497 -2.25 7.40 2.63
CA VAL A 497 -3.11 6.24 2.83
C VAL A 497 -3.27 5.98 4.33
N VAL A 498 -4.50 5.72 4.80
CA VAL A 498 -4.69 5.24 6.18
C VAL A 498 -4.03 3.87 6.33
N THR A 499 -3.16 3.71 7.33
CA THR A 499 -2.31 2.53 7.47
C THR A 499 -3.13 1.31 7.92
N ASN A 500 -2.80 0.14 7.37
CA ASN A 500 -3.39 -1.13 7.81
C ASN A 500 -2.87 -1.52 9.20
N VAL A 501 -3.71 -2.15 10.01
CA VAL A 501 -3.29 -2.80 11.26
C VAL A 501 -4.16 -4.02 11.51
N GLY A 502 -3.59 -5.06 12.08
CA GLY A 502 -4.25 -6.34 12.29
C GLY A 502 -4.74 -6.94 10.98
N HIS A 503 -5.96 -7.46 11.00
CA HIS A 503 -6.63 -7.99 9.81
C HIS A 503 -7.40 -6.91 9.02
N PHE A 504 -7.34 -5.64 9.43
CA PHE A 504 -8.02 -4.55 8.74
C PHE A 504 -7.18 -4.07 7.55
N VAL A 505 -7.75 -4.21 6.36
CA VAL A 505 -7.09 -3.83 5.11
C VAL A 505 -7.83 -2.65 4.49
N ASN A 506 -7.10 -1.57 4.22
CA ASN A 506 -7.58 -0.39 3.54
C ASN A 506 -7.72 -0.60 2.02
N GLU A 507 -8.39 -1.69 1.66
CA GLU A 507 -8.76 -2.04 0.29
C GLU A 507 -10.11 -2.77 0.32
N LYS A 508 -11.07 -2.29 -0.47
CA LYS A 508 -12.34 -2.98 -0.69
C LYS A 508 -12.67 -3.03 -2.17
N VAL A 509 -13.10 -4.19 -2.64
CA VAL A 509 -13.57 -4.34 -4.03
C VAL A 509 -15.03 -3.96 -4.11
N ILE A 510 -15.36 -3.15 -5.11
CA ILE A 510 -16.72 -2.82 -5.54
C ILE A 510 -16.85 -3.13 -7.03
N THR A 511 -17.99 -3.65 -7.45
CA THR A 511 -18.28 -3.91 -8.86
C THR A 511 -19.29 -2.90 -9.38
N PHE A 512 -18.95 -2.21 -10.46
CA PHE A 512 -19.86 -1.34 -11.18
C PHE A 512 -20.47 -2.08 -12.36
N VAL A 513 -21.79 -1.97 -12.50
CA VAL A 513 -22.58 -2.57 -13.58
C VAL A 513 -23.44 -1.50 -14.26
N GLY A 514 -23.85 -1.78 -15.50
CA GLY A 514 -24.63 -0.85 -16.32
C GLY A 514 -23.79 -0.33 -17.47
N ASP A 515 -23.71 -1.10 -18.56
CA ASP A 515 -23.18 -0.59 -19.82
C ASP A 515 -24.19 0.36 -20.45
N ILE A 516 -23.69 1.35 -21.19
CA ILE A 516 -24.57 2.19 -22.01
C ILE A 516 -25.23 1.31 -23.07
N VAL A 517 -26.55 1.37 -23.15
CA VAL A 517 -27.33 0.69 -24.19
C VAL A 517 -28.01 1.75 -25.04
N VAL A 518 -27.86 1.65 -26.35
CA VAL A 518 -28.54 2.51 -27.33
C VAL A 518 -29.74 1.75 -27.89
N VAL A 519 -30.92 2.34 -27.80
CA VAL A 519 -32.17 1.74 -28.26
C VAL A 519 -32.73 2.58 -29.41
N THR A 520 -33.01 1.91 -30.53
CA THR A 520 -33.66 2.51 -31.70
C THR A 520 -35.17 2.48 -31.49
N ASP A 521 -35.81 3.65 -31.42
CA ASP A 521 -37.25 3.72 -31.11
C ASP A 521 -38.12 3.61 -32.37
N SER A 522 -38.04 4.61 -33.24
CA SER A 522 -38.87 4.63 -34.45
C SER A 522 -38.38 5.60 -35.52
N VAL A 523 -38.82 5.32 -36.74
CA VAL A 523 -38.72 6.21 -37.90
C VAL A 523 -40.12 6.72 -38.22
N ARG A 524 -40.32 8.04 -38.25
CA ARG A 524 -41.63 8.69 -38.45
C ARG A 524 -41.54 9.84 -39.44
N ASP A 525 -42.71 10.34 -39.85
CA ASP A 525 -42.84 11.51 -40.73
C ASP A 525 -42.03 11.38 -42.04
N ILE A 526 -42.02 10.18 -42.62
CA ILE A 526 -41.32 9.90 -43.88
C ILE A 526 -42.01 10.66 -45.01
N THR A 527 -41.29 11.59 -45.62
CA THR A 527 -41.71 12.32 -46.83
C THR A 527 -40.90 11.86 -48.04
N ALA A 528 -41.07 12.52 -49.18
CA ALA A 528 -40.25 12.27 -50.36
C ALA A 528 -38.78 12.68 -50.19
N GLN A 529 -38.46 13.55 -49.22
CA GLN A 529 -37.13 14.14 -49.06
C GLN A 529 -36.66 14.27 -47.61
N SER A 530 -37.44 13.80 -46.63
CA SER A 530 -37.10 13.92 -45.21
C SER A 530 -37.66 12.77 -44.38
N VAL A 531 -37.07 12.57 -43.20
CA VAL A 531 -37.58 11.64 -42.19
C VAL A 531 -37.18 12.09 -40.79
N SER A 532 -38.02 11.79 -39.80
CA SER A 532 -37.72 11.95 -38.38
C SER A 532 -37.24 10.63 -37.76
N LEU A 533 -36.07 10.67 -37.12
CA LEU A 533 -35.43 9.55 -36.44
C LEU A 533 -35.49 9.78 -34.94
N HIS A 534 -35.89 8.74 -34.20
CA HIS A 534 -36.00 8.78 -32.74
C HIS A 534 -35.24 7.58 -32.13
N ALA A 535 -34.43 7.86 -31.13
CA ALA A 535 -33.73 6.87 -30.32
C ALA A 535 -33.65 7.35 -28.87
N HIS A 536 -33.25 6.47 -27.96
CA HIS A 536 -32.84 6.84 -26.62
C HIS A 536 -31.68 5.96 -26.18
N TYR A 537 -31.06 6.29 -25.06
CA TYR A 537 -30.06 5.45 -24.42
C TYR A 537 -30.40 5.21 -22.95
N ILE A 538 -29.92 4.09 -22.43
CA ILE A 538 -29.89 3.82 -20.99
C ILE A 538 -28.51 4.24 -20.50
N GLU A 539 -28.48 5.10 -19.48
CA GLU A 539 -27.24 5.54 -18.85
C GLU A 539 -26.45 4.36 -18.29
N GLY A 540 -25.14 4.51 -18.29
CA GLY A 540 -24.21 3.49 -17.83
C GLY A 540 -22.94 4.13 -17.29
N CYS A 541 -21.93 3.30 -17.06
CA CYS A 541 -20.72 3.74 -16.39
C CYS A 541 -19.87 4.73 -17.21
N ALA A 542 -19.92 4.65 -18.54
CA ALA A 542 -19.07 5.46 -19.40
C ALA A 542 -19.63 6.88 -19.60
N GLN A 543 -18.76 7.85 -19.80
CA GLN A 543 -19.20 9.21 -20.12
C GLN A 543 -19.66 9.27 -21.58
N ILE A 544 -20.81 9.92 -21.84
CA ILE A 544 -21.28 10.19 -23.19
C ILE A 544 -20.59 11.46 -23.71
N VAL A 545 -19.97 11.35 -24.88
CA VAL A 545 -19.21 12.45 -25.51
C VAL A 545 -19.93 13.02 -26.73
N ALA A 546 -20.61 12.17 -27.48
CA ALA A 546 -21.45 12.57 -28.61
C ALA A 546 -22.49 11.50 -28.88
N MET A 547 -23.61 11.87 -29.49
CA MET A 547 -24.63 10.95 -29.93
C MET A 547 -25.18 11.36 -31.30
N GLY A 548 -25.82 10.43 -32.00
CA GLY A 548 -26.40 10.73 -33.30
C GLY A 548 -26.76 9.49 -34.09
N PHE A 549 -26.93 9.67 -35.40
CA PHE A 549 -27.31 8.62 -36.32
C PHE A 549 -26.28 8.46 -37.43
N LYS A 550 -25.94 7.22 -37.74
CA LYS A 550 -25.27 6.87 -38.99
C LYS A 550 -26.32 6.40 -39.98
N TRP A 551 -26.34 6.95 -41.18
CA TRP A 551 -27.30 6.56 -42.23
C TRP A 551 -26.64 6.46 -43.60
N LYS A 552 -27.21 5.63 -44.48
CA LYS A 552 -26.79 5.48 -45.88
C LYS A 552 -27.94 5.02 -46.74
N LYS A 553 -27.83 5.17 -48.07
CA LYS A 553 -28.68 4.40 -48.97
C LYS A 553 -28.35 2.92 -48.84
N GLU A 554 -29.35 2.07 -48.99
CA GLU A 554 -29.17 0.62 -48.97
C GLU A 554 -28.17 0.15 -50.06
N SER A 555 -28.10 0.87 -51.18
CA SER A 555 -27.15 0.63 -52.28
C SER A 555 -25.71 1.04 -52.00
N ASP A 556 -25.46 1.88 -50.98
CA ASP A 556 -24.16 2.49 -50.76
C ASP A 556 -23.33 1.66 -49.77
N ASP A 557 -22.01 1.71 -49.91
CA ASP A 557 -21.09 0.95 -49.04
C ASP A 557 -20.76 1.67 -47.73
N SER A 558 -20.91 3.00 -47.67
CA SER A 558 -20.42 3.84 -46.57
C SER A 558 -21.52 4.64 -45.87
N PHE A 559 -21.44 4.73 -44.55
CA PHE A 559 -22.34 5.53 -43.72
C PHE A 559 -21.94 7.00 -43.62
N ILE A 560 -22.93 7.89 -43.66
CA ILE A 560 -22.84 9.30 -43.32
C ILE A 560 -23.22 9.48 -41.85
N THR A 561 -22.52 10.35 -41.12
CA THR A 561 -22.78 10.61 -39.70
C THR A 561 -23.52 11.92 -39.51
N ALA A 562 -24.60 11.89 -38.75
CA ALA A 562 -25.36 13.04 -38.28
C ALA A 562 -25.33 13.08 -36.75
N TYR A 563 -24.92 14.21 -36.16
CA TYR A 563 -24.87 14.40 -34.72
C TYR A 563 -26.18 15.02 -34.22
N ALA A 564 -26.74 14.48 -33.13
CA ALA A 564 -27.90 15.03 -32.45
C ALA A 564 -27.45 16.01 -31.34
N GLU A 565 -28.34 16.92 -30.93
CA GLU A 565 -28.08 17.87 -29.84
C GLU A 565 -28.11 17.18 -28.46
N ASP A 566 -27.33 17.69 -27.51
CA ASP A 566 -26.95 17.03 -26.24
C ASP A 566 -28.11 16.59 -25.32
N SER A 567 -29.34 17.03 -25.56
CA SER A 567 -30.50 16.77 -24.68
C SER A 567 -31.64 15.97 -25.30
N VAL A 568 -31.63 15.73 -26.62
CA VAL A 568 -32.71 15.01 -27.32
C VAL A 568 -32.13 14.15 -28.42
N PHE A 569 -32.25 12.83 -28.30
CA PHE A 569 -31.74 11.86 -29.27
C PHE A 569 -32.70 11.70 -30.47
N ASP A 570 -33.12 12.85 -31.00
CA ASP A 570 -33.99 13.01 -32.15
C ASP A 570 -33.24 13.73 -33.28
N PHE A 571 -33.45 13.30 -34.52
CA PHE A 571 -32.83 13.95 -35.68
C PHE A 571 -33.73 13.92 -36.91
N THR A 572 -33.80 15.03 -37.65
CA THR A 572 -34.50 15.09 -38.94
C THR A 572 -33.50 15.05 -40.09
N LEU A 573 -33.49 13.95 -40.85
CA LEU A 573 -32.77 13.89 -42.12
C LEU A 573 -33.56 14.65 -43.19
N THR A 574 -32.86 15.42 -44.02
CA THR A 574 -33.44 16.18 -45.14
C THR A 574 -32.61 15.95 -46.40
N GLN A 575 -33.12 16.40 -47.56
CA GLN A 575 -32.46 16.22 -48.87
C GLN A 575 -32.32 14.76 -49.31
N LEU A 576 -33.22 13.88 -48.87
CA LEU A 576 -33.25 12.49 -49.31
C LEU A 576 -33.80 12.35 -50.73
N GLU A 577 -33.34 11.33 -51.45
CA GLU A 577 -33.89 10.97 -52.76
C GLU A 577 -35.23 10.23 -52.60
N PRO A 578 -36.27 10.60 -53.37
CA PRO A 578 -37.57 9.94 -53.34
C PRO A 578 -37.49 8.47 -53.76
N GLN A 579 -38.44 7.66 -53.27
CA GLN A 579 -38.52 6.22 -53.55
C GLN A 579 -37.21 5.44 -53.31
N THR A 580 -36.33 5.93 -52.43
CA THR A 580 -35.05 5.30 -52.14
C THR A 580 -35.07 4.68 -50.75
N SER A 581 -34.51 3.48 -50.62
CA SER A 581 -34.34 2.79 -49.33
C SER A 581 -33.07 3.23 -48.62
N TYR A 582 -33.19 3.51 -47.33
CA TYR A 582 -32.10 3.92 -46.46
C TYR A 582 -32.02 3.00 -45.24
N ILE A 583 -30.80 2.82 -44.74
CA ILE A 583 -30.50 2.14 -43.48
C ILE A 583 -29.97 3.19 -42.51
N CYS A 584 -30.45 3.14 -41.27
CA CYS A 584 -30.06 4.04 -40.20
C CYS A 584 -29.71 3.27 -38.92
N ILE A 585 -28.69 3.74 -38.20
CA ILE A 585 -28.20 3.15 -36.95
C ILE A 585 -27.91 4.28 -35.96
N PRO A 586 -28.62 4.36 -34.81
CA PRO A 586 -28.23 5.30 -33.76
C PRO A 586 -26.91 4.87 -33.12
N PHE A 587 -26.12 5.83 -32.70
CA PHE A 587 -24.87 5.60 -32.00
C PHE A 587 -24.65 6.59 -30.87
N VAL A 588 -23.88 6.14 -29.88
CA VAL A 588 -23.33 6.98 -28.81
C VAL A 588 -21.84 6.76 -28.74
N ASN A 589 -21.07 7.84 -28.82
CA ASN A 589 -19.64 7.84 -28.54
C ASN A 589 -19.43 8.00 -27.04
N ILE A 590 -18.68 7.06 -26.47
CA ILE A 590 -18.43 6.97 -25.05
C ILE A 590 -16.94 7.12 -24.74
N TYR A 591 -16.65 7.58 -23.54
CA TYR A 591 -15.28 7.67 -23.01
C TYR A 591 -15.22 7.06 -21.60
N THR A 592 -14.20 6.22 -21.38
CA THR A 592 -13.98 5.49 -20.10
C THR A 592 -12.63 5.84 -19.49
N GLY A 593 -12.32 7.13 -19.33
CA GLY A 593 -11.10 7.64 -18.68
C GLY A 593 -9.78 7.32 -19.41
N SER A 594 -9.78 6.36 -20.34
CA SER A 594 -8.59 5.88 -21.06
C SER A 594 -8.88 5.52 -22.52
N THR A 595 -10.13 5.25 -22.88
CA THR A 595 -10.50 4.73 -24.20
C THR A 595 -11.77 5.39 -24.72
N TYR A 596 -11.80 5.71 -26.01
CA TYR A 596 -13.02 6.10 -26.73
C TYR A 596 -13.62 4.87 -27.40
N GLY A 597 -14.95 4.74 -27.31
CA GLY A 597 -15.71 3.69 -27.98
C GLY A 597 -16.97 4.24 -28.61
N THR A 598 -17.61 3.43 -29.46
CA THR A 598 -18.93 3.72 -30.01
C THR A 598 -19.86 2.56 -29.71
N VAL A 599 -20.99 2.86 -29.07
CA VAL A 599 -22.08 1.91 -28.85
C VAL A 599 -23.13 2.17 -29.93
N PHE A 600 -23.54 1.12 -30.65
CA PHE A 600 -24.58 1.19 -31.66
C PHE A 600 -25.88 0.59 -31.13
N GLY A 601 -27.02 1.19 -31.52
CA GLY A 601 -28.32 0.56 -31.38
C GLY A 601 -28.60 -0.42 -32.52
N THR A 602 -29.86 -0.82 -32.67
CA THR A 602 -30.29 -1.70 -33.75
C THR A 602 -30.47 -0.94 -35.06
N GLU A 603 -30.12 -1.57 -36.17
CA GLU A 603 -30.36 -0.99 -37.50
C GLU A 603 -31.87 -0.90 -37.78
N ILE A 604 -32.30 0.19 -38.41
CA ILE A 604 -33.66 0.36 -38.91
C ILE A 604 -33.63 0.85 -40.35
N SER A 605 -34.50 0.27 -41.19
CA SER A 605 -34.60 0.64 -42.61
C SER A 605 -35.92 1.35 -42.89
N PHE A 606 -35.89 2.29 -43.83
CA PHE A 606 -37.07 2.99 -44.32
C PHE A 606 -36.94 3.34 -45.80
N THR A 607 -38.06 3.55 -46.47
CA THR A 607 -38.11 3.99 -47.88
C THR A 607 -38.86 5.31 -47.97
N THR A 608 -38.23 6.32 -48.55
CA THR A 608 -38.83 7.65 -48.76
C THR A 608 -40.02 7.59 -49.71
N ALA A 609 -40.99 8.48 -49.52
CA ALA A 609 -42.16 8.56 -50.39
C ALA A 609 -41.81 9.04 -51.82
N SER A 610 -42.78 9.01 -52.73
CA SER A 610 -42.62 9.56 -54.09
C SER A 610 -42.71 11.08 -54.11
N LEU A 611 -41.99 11.73 -55.04
CA LEU A 611 -42.19 13.14 -55.41
C LEU A 611 -43.47 13.36 -56.22
N ALA A 612 -44.05 12.29 -56.75
CA ALA A 612 -45.36 12.37 -57.35
C ALA A 612 -46.33 12.85 -56.27
N LEU A 613 -47.06 13.94 -56.55
CA LEU A 613 -48.40 14.04 -55.99
C LEU A 613 -49.04 12.68 -56.27
N GLU A 614 -49.38 11.93 -55.23
CA GLU A 614 -50.52 11.05 -55.39
C GLU A 614 -51.65 11.98 -55.84
N GLN A 615 -51.90 12.00 -57.14
CA GLN A 615 -53.21 12.33 -57.64
C GLN A 615 -54.08 11.26 -57.01
N ARG A 616 -54.56 11.53 -55.79
CA ARG A 616 -55.61 10.72 -55.21
C ARG A 616 -56.75 10.87 -56.20
N ASP A 617 -56.99 9.82 -56.97
CA ASP A 617 -58.19 9.69 -57.79
C ASP A 617 -59.36 9.68 -56.81
N PHE A 618 -59.81 10.89 -56.51
CA PHE A 618 -61.02 11.13 -55.78
C PHE A 618 -62.14 10.53 -56.60
N PRO A 619 -63.07 9.78 -55.98
CA PRO A 619 -64.16 9.22 -56.72
C PRO A 619 -64.89 10.30 -57.51
N GLU A 620 -65.08 10.10 -58.81
CA GLU A 620 -65.76 11.05 -59.67
C GLU A 620 -67.25 11.05 -59.29
N ILE A 621 -67.67 12.08 -58.55
CA ILE A 621 -69.04 12.20 -58.06
C ILE A 621 -69.79 13.26 -58.83
N LYS A 622 -70.91 12.85 -59.44
CA LYS A 622 -71.83 13.73 -60.16
C LYS A 622 -73.02 14.08 -59.29
N ILE A 623 -73.33 15.37 -59.19
CA ILE A 623 -74.43 15.90 -58.38
C ILE A 623 -75.33 16.76 -59.27
N TYR A 624 -76.60 16.38 -59.39
CA TYR A 624 -77.53 17.12 -60.25
C TYR A 624 -79.02 16.90 -59.88
N PRO A 625 -79.89 17.87 -60.16
CA PRO A 625 -79.54 19.26 -60.50
C PRO A 625 -78.93 19.97 -59.29
N ASN A 626 -78.10 20.98 -59.52
CA ASN A 626 -77.58 21.85 -58.48
C ASN A 626 -77.42 23.27 -59.08
N PRO A 627 -78.33 24.23 -58.78
CA PRO A 627 -79.32 24.22 -57.70
C PRO A 627 -80.46 23.19 -57.84
N VAL A 628 -81.05 22.76 -56.72
CA VAL A 628 -82.12 21.75 -56.62
C VAL A 628 -83.36 22.29 -55.92
N LYS A 629 -84.55 21.87 -56.34
CA LYS A 629 -85.84 22.28 -55.74
C LYS A 629 -86.53 21.17 -54.94
N GLU A 630 -86.57 19.95 -55.49
CA GLU A 630 -87.33 18.85 -54.90
C GLU A 630 -86.45 17.62 -54.63
N LYS A 631 -85.61 17.22 -55.59
CA LYS A 631 -84.88 15.96 -55.53
C LYS A 631 -83.46 16.09 -56.07
N LEU A 632 -82.47 15.78 -55.22
CA LEU A 632 -81.04 15.84 -55.53
C LEU A 632 -80.52 14.44 -55.86
N ASN A 633 -79.95 14.24 -57.04
CA ASN A 633 -79.32 12.98 -57.42
C ASN A 633 -77.81 13.06 -57.27
N ILE A 634 -77.24 11.99 -56.71
CA ILE A 634 -75.81 11.81 -56.52
C ILE A 634 -75.41 10.47 -57.13
N GLU A 635 -74.42 10.49 -58.02
CA GLU A 635 -73.86 9.29 -58.65
C GLU A 635 -72.38 9.19 -58.28
N ASN A 636 -72.00 8.04 -57.73
CA ASN A 636 -70.60 7.64 -57.63
C ASN A 636 -70.21 6.99 -58.96
N LEU A 637 -69.40 7.64 -59.78
CA LEU A 637 -68.94 7.10 -61.07
C LEU A 637 -67.67 6.25 -60.92
N SER A 638 -67.22 6.00 -59.69
CA SER A 638 -66.01 5.24 -59.40
C SER A 638 -66.31 3.78 -59.11
N GLU A 639 -65.59 2.90 -59.80
CA GLU A 639 -65.74 1.44 -59.72
C GLU A 639 -64.99 0.80 -58.54
N ASN A 640 -64.12 1.55 -57.86
CA ASN A 640 -63.10 0.95 -56.98
C ASN A 640 -63.31 1.17 -55.48
N GLU A 641 -64.27 1.99 -55.04
CA GLU A 641 -64.54 2.15 -53.60
C GLU A 641 -65.96 2.65 -53.25
N PRO A 642 -66.63 2.10 -52.22
CA PRO A 642 -67.84 2.70 -51.65
C PRO A 642 -67.51 4.00 -50.89
N VAL A 643 -68.44 4.96 -50.93
CA VAL A 643 -68.24 6.30 -50.37
C VAL A 643 -69.31 6.60 -49.34
N HIS A 644 -68.92 7.04 -48.14
CA HIS A 644 -69.87 7.51 -47.14
C HIS A 644 -70.21 8.97 -47.38
N MET A 645 -71.48 9.26 -47.63
CA MET A 645 -71.97 10.59 -47.95
C MET A 645 -72.73 11.19 -46.77
N GLN A 646 -72.50 12.47 -46.50
CA GLN A 646 -73.09 13.24 -45.42
C GLN A 646 -73.47 14.64 -45.93
N LEU A 647 -74.72 15.07 -45.74
CA LEU A 647 -75.21 16.38 -46.11
C LEU A 647 -75.34 17.26 -44.87
N PHE A 648 -74.70 18.43 -44.88
CA PHE A 648 -74.72 19.39 -43.78
C PHE A 648 -75.36 20.71 -44.20
N ASN A 649 -76.05 21.38 -43.28
CA ASN A 649 -76.45 22.77 -43.47
C ASN A 649 -75.28 23.74 -43.17
N ILE A 650 -75.46 25.05 -43.40
CA ILE A 650 -74.40 26.06 -43.15
C ILE A 650 -73.91 26.15 -41.70
N THR A 651 -74.72 25.70 -40.72
CA THR A 651 -74.33 25.70 -39.31
C THR A 651 -73.59 24.42 -38.91
N GLY A 652 -73.34 23.51 -39.86
CA GLY A 652 -72.64 22.24 -39.62
C GLY A 652 -73.53 21.12 -39.07
N GLN A 653 -74.85 21.28 -39.06
CA GLN A 653 -75.78 20.23 -38.64
C GLN A 653 -75.93 19.18 -39.74
N LEU A 654 -75.80 17.90 -39.38
CA LEU A 654 -76.00 16.76 -40.28
C LEU A 654 -77.49 16.60 -40.61
N MET A 655 -77.84 16.73 -41.88
CA MET A 655 -79.20 16.65 -42.41
C MET A 655 -79.53 15.27 -42.98
N TYR A 656 -78.54 14.60 -43.56
CA TYR A 656 -78.69 13.29 -44.19
C TYR A 656 -77.36 12.56 -44.25
N ALA A 657 -77.35 11.23 -44.11
CA ALA A 657 -76.15 10.42 -44.33
C ALA A 657 -76.52 9.04 -44.90
N CYS A 658 -75.74 8.55 -45.85
CA CYS A 658 -75.86 7.17 -46.34
C CYS A 658 -74.54 6.68 -46.94
N GLN A 659 -74.44 5.38 -47.20
CA GLN A 659 -73.32 4.79 -47.92
C GLN A 659 -73.71 4.55 -49.37
N LEU A 660 -72.92 5.07 -50.31
CA LEU A 660 -73.03 4.79 -51.74
C LEU A 660 -72.09 3.61 -52.07
N SER A 661 -72.63 2.58 -52.72
CA SER A 661 -71.83 1.47 -53.24
C SER A 661 -70.95 1.91 -54.42
N GLU A 662 -70.03 1.03 -54.82
CA GLU A 662 -69.27 1.15 -56.07
C GLU A 662 -70.25 1.32 -57.25
N SER A 663 -69.99 2.30 -58.12
CA SER A 663 -70.87 2.66 -59.25
C SER A 663 -72.36 2.89 -58.89
N GLY A 664 -72.64 3.27 -57.64
CA GLY A 664 -73.99 3.45 -57.11
C GLY A 664 -74.57 4.85 -57.32
N SER A 665 -75.90 4.95 -57.35
CA SER A 665 -76.63 6.22 -57.35
C SER A 665 -77.59 6.31 -56.17
N GLN A 666 -77.75 7.52 -55.63
CA GLN A 666 -78.66 7.82 -54.54
C GLN A 666 -79.42 9.10 -54.85
N SER A 667 -80.67 9.17 -54.41
CA SER A 667 -81.49 10.36 -54.55
C SER A 667 -82.10 10.80 -53.23
N ILE A 668 -82.01 12.10 -52.95
CA ILE A 668 -82.44 12.72 -51.69
C ILE A 668 -83.60 13.66 -52.00
N ALA A 669 -84.73 13.47 -51.33
CA ALA A 669 -85.82 14.44 -51.33
C ALA A 669 -85.43 15.62 -50.41
N VAL A 670 -85.40 16.83 -50.97
CA VAL A 670 -84.96 18.06 -50.30
C VAL A 670 -86.08 19.11 -50.19
N ASP A 671 -87.30 18.74 -50.59
CA ASP A 671 -88.51 19.56 -50.53
C ASP A 671 -88.87 20.03 -49.11
N THR A 672 -88.44 19.27 -48.11
CA THR A 672 -88.63 19.60 -46.68
C THR A 672 -87.48 20.41 -46.08
N PHE A 673 -86.39 20.63 -46.82
CA PHE A 673 -85.22 21.34 -46.31
C PHE A 673 -85.38 22.84 -46.49
N ALA A 674 -84.80 23.63 -45.58
CA ALA A 674 -84.82 25.08 -45.71
C ALA A 674 -84.04 25.52 -46.96
N LYS A 675 -84.50 26.58 -47.64
CA LYS A 675 -83.81 27.15 -48.79
C LYS A 675 -82.46 27.71 -48.36
N GLY A 676 -81.39 27.40 -49.08
CA GLY A 676 -80.05 27.85 -48.71
C GLY A 676 -78.91 26.98 -49.23
N VAL A 677 -77.72 27.23 -48.70
CA VAL A 677 -76.50 26.51 -49.05
C VAL A 677 -76.30 25.32 -48.12
N TYR A 678 -75.98 24.17 -48.70
CA TYR A 678 -75.65 22.95 -48.00
C TYR A 678 -74.30 22.42 -48.49
N PHE A 679 -73.64 21.61 -47.67
CA PHE A 679 -72.36 20.99 -47.97
C PHE A 679 -72.50 19.48 -47.94
N LEU A 680 -72.29 18.86 -49.09
CA LEU A 680 -72.27 17.42 -49.23
C LEU A 680 -70.83 16.93 -49.11
N ARG A 681 -70.55 16.23 -48.02
CA ARG A 681 -69.26 15.65 -47.67
C ARG A 681 -69.26 14.17 -48.02
N PHE A 682 -68.20 13.74 -48.68
CA PHE A 682 -67.95 12.36 -49.07
C PHE A 682 -66.69 11.89 -48.37
N LEU A 683 -66.74 10.74 -47.71
CA LEU A 683 -65.62 10.12 -47.03
C LEU A 683 -65.33 8.77 -47.69
N SER A 684 -64.12 8.61 -48.21
CA SER A 684 -63.53 7.36 -48.71
C SER A 684 -62.20 7.09 -48.00
N ARG A 685 -61.59 5.91 -48.21
CA ARG A 685 -60.21 5.63 -47.77
C ARG A 685 -59.23 6.58 -48.44
N SER A 686 -59.52 7.03 -49.67
CA SER A 686 -58.72 8.02 -50.40
C SER A 686 -58.90 9.47 -49.90
N GLY A 687 -59.87 9.78 -49.04
CA GLY A 687 -59.96 11.08 -48.36
C GLY A 687 -61.37 11.66 -48.30
N VAL A 688 -61.45 12.99 -48.16
CA VAL A 688 -62.70 13.71 -47.98
C VAL A 688 -62.92 14.73 -49.10
N ILE A 689 -64.06 14.65 -49.79
CA ILE A 689 -64.49 15.65 -50.78
C ILE A 689 -65.72 16.39 -50.24
N CYS A 690 -65.73 17.71 -50.35
CA CYS A 690 -66.92 18.52 -50.07
C CYS A 690 -67.42 19.18 -51.36
N LYS A 691 -68.72 19.05 -51.64
CA LYS A 691 -69.40 19.73 -52.74
C LYS A 691 -70.50 20.62 -52.19
N LYS A 692 -70.58 21.84 -52.71
CA LYS A 692 -71.64 22.79 -52.38
C LYS A 692 -72.93 22.40 -53.10
N VAL A 693 -74.05 22.37 -52.39
CA VAL A 693 -75.39 22.18 -52.94
C VAL A 693 -76.24 23.39 -52.60
N ILE A 694 -77.02 23.89 -53.56
CA ILE A 694 -77.94 25.01 -53.36
C ILE A 694 -79.37 24.47 -53.45
N ILE A 695 -80.14 24.60 -52.37
CA ILE A 695 -81.56 24.25 -52.33
C ILE A 695 -82.39 25.53 -52.50
N GLU A 696 -83.25 25.58 -53.51
CA GLU A 696 -83.99 26.76 -53.98
C GLU A 696 -85.44 26.87 -53.51
#